data_AF-A0A521E9I6-F1
#
_entry.id   AF-A0A521E9I6-F1
#
_cell.length_a   1.000
_cell.length_b   1.000
_cell.length_c   1.000
_cell.angle_alpha   90.00
_cell.angle_beta   90.00
_cell.angle_gamma   90.00
#
_symmetry.space_group_name_H-M   'P 1'
#
loop_
_entity.id
_entity.type
_entity.pdbx_description
1 polymer ?
#
loop_
_entity_poly.entity_id
_entity_poly.type
_entity_poly.pdbx_seq_one_letter_code
_entity_poly.pdbx_strand_id
1 'polypeptide(L)'
;MALGGYSFVFDVDDEHGAKVFHDGTRHRGKRVKRLTVAIICIFLTWLMLFLDGTISLSGLWNEVTLRWQLNRLTGSVAQPAATTGSPGHIHDALPVAAFTDRGPHCMPQRPPAYAAMAGEAGHNQYFGHIPTALEWSTLSLKNSCDMLNVLMPDWVVLREGTRKIEIDIEDTSVRGTVEDYMARAVQHPQLLPTITLEFASAPESFVQQILHSDQSGDLSQNLSAISTGLEASGLCLDFRQLDAQALKQLTPFLNRFSAKFRADDLRSCLVLSVDQKIWSDRALMASFNHVILKAFREPWAGSTPAPLADPAWLEAVTRDALASIDPDRLTIALGNFAVEWQLRDPLPTLLPYGEAVSRIAEAGGQLRFSAETGNSFSSFRDDQNRSHKLWLMDAVSVHNQLQTLKGLGVRNIGIWSLGKEDPGLWNVLAEQYQDPASLMAQLSPMSLPNYISYEGKGAFLEVTSEAEPGLRFVSFDTQTGFVRDVEYQKLPKPYRLKRYGQPAAHKLVLTFDDGPHADYTRAILDTLKETQTPAAFFVVGARVLEEPDLLKRMIEEGHEVGSHTFSHPRMDQVSQSRTALEHGMMSKLIAGYSGHETKLYREPFLRAGGPIEASRVRSLMDVQARGGIISGMDIVPKDWEGLTTQEIVDYVVGEVKRGAGNVILLHDGGEDRSASVAAVPLLIATLRTEGYEFTTLADLLGTTHSALMPETGGSWLLFDRLSFEFLSVSWSGLEWVFWAVLIIGVVRMLSILVLAIIRQRTPPLKAGYHPKVTVVIPAHNEENVIVKCVRSVLANDYANFDVLIVDDGSTDGTFDRLFATFCNTPRVRLLAQFNRGKWAALNTAIAAVKSEVIVCIDADTEVRPDAIRHLVQQFNNPRVGAVAGKIAVGNRKGLLTRLQALEYVTSQNFDRRAYDLLNGMLVVPGALGAWRVDAIRKAGLYSRDTMTEDADLTIAVTRAGYRVTYEERAVAYTEAPGSIRQLLTQRLRWSLGMLQCAWKHKGAIKERRVIGLLAIPDLVIFGYLFPLLAPIADIFVVILLYNVLAGVWSGEVGVAVTSMPTHLLWAYLLLPMLDLATTAYALKTDRDESLGMLLLFPFQRFFYRQLLYFSVYRSLLRALTGSLAEWGRMKRFGTNGILVEAT
;
A
#
# COMPACT_ATOMS: atom_id res chain seq x y z
N MET A 1 -2.76 42.81 -71.27
CA MET A 1 -2.92 41.66 -72.19
C MET A 1 -2.70 40.41 -71.34
N ALA A 2 -3.60 39.44 -71.18
CA ALA A 2 -4.86 39.13 -71.84
C ALA A 2 -5.87 38.60 -70.81
N LEU A 3 -7.14 38.86 -71.10
CA LEU A 3 -8.34 38.50 -70.34
C LEU A 3 -8.82 37.08 -70.71
N GLY A 4 -9.47 36.42 -69.75
CA GLY A 4 -10.30 35.22 -69.92
C GLY A 4 -10.45 34.55 -68.55
N GLY A 5 -11.58 34.55 -67.85
CA GLY A 5 -12.97 34.59 -68.29
C GLY A 5 -13.59 33.22 -68.02
N TYR A 6 -13.94 32.92 -66.77
CA TYR A 6 -14.89 31.85 -66.43
C TYR A 6 -15.73 32.24 -65.21
N SER A 7 -17.03 32.29 -65.46
CA SER A 7 -18.11 32.55 -64.52
C SER A 7 -18.20 31.44 -63.46
N PHE A 8 -18.19 31.80 -62.18
CA PHE A 8 -18.68 30.91 -61.13
C PHE A 8 -20.20 30.99 -61.10
N VAL A 9 -20.83 29.95 -61.67
CA VAL A 9 -22.23 29.61 -61.42
C VAL A 9 -22.34 29.18 -59.96
N PHE A 10 -23.34 29.72 -59.26
CA PHE A 10 -23.72 29.30 -57.92
C PHE A 10 -24.15 27.83 -57.96
N ASP A 11 -23.32 26.94 -57.42
CA ASP A 11 -23.74 25.60 -57.04
C ASP A 11 -23.87 25.57 -55.51
N VAL A 12 -25.11 25.66 -55.05
CA VAL A 12 -25.49 25.52 -53.64
C VAL A 12 -25.66 24.04 -53.38
N ASP A 13 -24.55 23.31 -53.26
CA ASP A 13 -24.53 21.95 -52.73
C ASP A 13 -23.93 21.98 -51.33
N ASP A 14 -24.79 21.81 -50.32
CA ASP A 14 -24.41 21.73 -48.91
C ASP A 14 -23.82 20.34 -48.61
N GLU A 15 -22.64 20.07 -49.19
CA GLU A 15 -21.91 18.79 -49.18
C GLU A 15 -20.95 18.63 -47.97
N HIS A 16 -21.14 19.41 -46.89
CA HIS A 16 -20.11 19.61 -45.87
C HIS A 16 -19.96 18.45 -44.85
N GLY A 17 -20.95 17.57 -44.70
CA GLY A 17 -20.93 16.51 -43.68
C GLY A 17 -19.97 15.34 -44.00
N ALA A 18 -19.96 14.88 -45.25
CA ALA A 18 -19.18 13.71 -45.68
C ALA A 18 -17.67 13.98 -45.73
N LYS A 19 -17.25 15.22 -46.01
CA LYS A 19 -15.83 15.61 -46.10
C LYS A 19 -15.13 15.70 -44.74
N VAL A 20 -15.86 15.91 -43.63
CA VAL A 20 -15.26 16.08 -42.30
C VAL A 20 -14.75 14.75 -41.74
N PHE A 21 -15.46 13.64 -41.89
CA PHE A 21 -15.06 12.37 -41.28
C PHE A 21 -14.33 11.41 -42.23
N HIS A 22 -14.35 11.66 -43.54
CA HIS A 22 -13.64 10.86 -44.53
C HIS A 22 -12.38 11.55 -45.02
N ASP A 23 -11.24 10.86 -45.05
CA ASP A 23 -10.01 11.31 -45.71
C ASP A 23 -9.42 10.18 -46.57
N GLY A 24 -9.87 10.10 -47.81
CA GLY A 24 -9.38 9.11 -48.79
C GLY A 24 -7.88 9.22 -49.08
N THR A 25 -7.27 10.39 -48.85
CA THR A 25 -5.82 10.63 -49.09
C THR A 25 -4.93 10.25 -47.90
N ARG A 26 -5.54 9.96 -46.75
CA ARG A 26 -4.86 9.66 -45.45
C ARG A 26 -3.89 10.75 -44.98
N HIS A 27 -4.03 12.00 -45.44
CA HIS A 27 -3.16 13.11 -45.02
C HIS A 27 -3.31 13.43 -43.53
N ARG A 28 -4.54 13.41 -43.01
CA ARG A 28 -4.82 13.64 -41.58
C ARG A 28 -4.20 12.56 -40.70
N GLY A 29 -4.34 11.29 -41.08
CA GLY A 29 -3.68 10.19 -40.38
C GLY A 29 -2.15 10.35 -40.27
N LYS A 30 -1.49 10.81 -41.34
CA LYS A 30 -0.05 11.12 -41.32
C LYS A 30 0.30 12.29 -40.40
N ARG A 31 -0.51 13.37 -40.41
CA ARG A 31 -0.30 14.54 -39.53
C ARG A 31 -0.48 14.19 -38.06
N VAL A 32 -1.57 13.49 -37.71
CA VAL A 32 -1.83 13.02 -36.34
C VAL A 32 -0.66 12.16 -35.85
N LYS A 33 -0.21 11.19 -36.65
CA LYS A 33 0.94 10.35 -36.29
C LYS A 33 2.21 11.17 -36.03
N ARG A 34 2.54 12.13 -36.90
CA ARG A 34 3.72 13.01 -36.72
C ARG A 34 3.61 13.86 -35.45
N LEU A 35 2.44 14.44 -35.19
CA LEU A 35 2.20 15.24 -33.99
C LEU A 35 2.32 14.40 -32.72
N THR A 36 1.69 13.21 -32.69
CA THR A 36 1.80 12.30 -31.55
C THR A 36 3.25 11.89 -31.29
N VAL A 37 4.01 11.55 -32.33
CA VAL A 37 5.44 11.23 -32.18
C VAL A 37 6.21 12.44 -31.65
N ALA A 38 5.96 13.65 -32.16
CA ALA A 38 6.62 14.86 -31.68
C ALA A 38 6.33 15.14 -30.20
N ILE A 39 5.07 15.03 -29.76
CA ILE A 39 4.67 15.21 -28.35
C ILE A 39 5.36 14.17 -27.46
N ILE A 40 5.37 12.90 -27.87
CA ILE A 40 6.05 11.83 -27.13
C ILE A 40 7.55 12.11 -27.04
N CYS A 41 8.19 12.52 -28.15
CA CYS A 41 9.61 12.87 -28.13
C CYS A 41 9.91 14.05 -27.22
N ILE A 42 9.10 15.12 -27.25
CA ILE A 42 9.27 16.29 -26.36
C ILE A 42 9.13 15.86 -24.90
N PHE A 43 8.08 15.09 -24.57
CA PHE A 43 7.87 14.59 -23.22
C PHE A 43 9.01 13.68 -22.74
N LEU A 44 9.45 12.73 -23.57
CA LEU A 44 10.57 11.85 -23.23
C LEU A 44 11.89 12.62 -23.08
N THR A 45 12.11 13.66 -23.89
CA THR A 45 13.29 14.53 -23.77
C THR A 45 13.24 15.32 -22.47
N TRP A 46 12.11 15.95 -22.15
CA TRP A 46 11.91 16.64 -20.88
C TRP A 46 12.10 15.69 -19.70
N LEU A 47 11.52 14.49 -19.74
CA LEU A 47 11.64 13.49 -18.68
C LEU A 47 13.09 13.02 -18.51
N MET A 48 13.82 12.79 -19.61
CA MET A 48 15.24 12.42 -19.54
C MET A 48 16.08 13.54 -18.92
N LEU A 49 15.87 14.80 -19.31
CA LEU A 49 16.58 15.95 -18.75
C LEU A 49 16.22 16.17 -17.27
N PHE A 50 14.95 16.01 -16.90
CA PHE A 50 14.49 16.15 -15.52
C PHE A 50 15.05 15.05 -14.62
N LEU A 51 15.13 13.82 -15.12
CA LEU A 51 15.70 12.71 -14.36
C LEU A 51 17.22 12.65 -14.39
N ASP A 52 17.88 13.42 -15.27
CA ASP A 52 19.34 13.50 -15.32
C ASP A 52 19.91 13.94 -13.97
N GLY A 53 20.93 13.23 -13.49
CA GLY A 53 21.49 13.42 -12.15
C GLY A 53 20.63 12.92 -10.97
N THR A 54 19.37 12.51 -11.17
CA THR A 54 18.51 11.97 -10.09
C THR A 54 18.48 10.43 -10.05
N ILE A 55 18.54 9.78 -11.21
CA ILE A 55 18.52 8.31 -11.30
C ILE A 55 19.76 7.84 -12.05
N SER A 56 20.51 6.90 -11.45
CA SER A 56 21.55 6.16 -12.18
C SER A 56 20.93 5.05 -13.02
N LEU A 57 20.98 5.20 -14.36
CA LEU A 57 20.51 4.17 -15.29
C LEU A 57 21.27 2.84 -15.12
N SER A 58 22.55 2.87 -14.72
CA SER A 58 23.31 1.66 -14.41
C SER A 58 22.85 1.00 -13.12
N GLY A 59 22.44 1.78 -12.11
CA GLY A 59 21.85 1.27 -10.86
C GLY A 59 20.53 0.53 -11.10
N LEU A 60 19.64 1.10 -11.92
CA LEU A 60 18.39 0.46 -12.34
C LEU A 60 18.61 -0.86 -13.08
N TRP A 61 19.57 -0.90 -14.01
CA TRP A 61 19.92 -2.12 -14.74
C TRP A 61 20.55 -3.19 -13.83
N ASN A 62 21.39 -2.78 -12.88
CA ASN A 62 22.00 -3.70 -11.90
C ASN A 62 20.95 -4.32 -10.98
N GLU A 63 19.97 -3.55 -10.48
CA GLU A 63 18.89 -4.10 -9.64
C GLU A 63 18.00 -5.10 -10.40
N VAL A 64 17.64 -4.79 -11.65
CA VAL A 64 16.82 -5.68 -12.50
C VAL A 64 17.58 -6.97 -12.80
N THR A 65 18.88 -6.89 -13.13
CA THR A 65 19.71 -8.06 -13.42
C THR A 65 20.01 -8.89 -12.17
N LEU A 66 20.28 -8.28 -11.02
CA LEU A 66 20.45 -8.96 -9.72
C LEU A 66 19.19 -9.72 -9.31
N ARG A 67 18.00 -9.10 -9.40
CA ARG A 67 16.72 -9.79 -9.12
C ARG A 67 16.48 -10.96 -10.07
N TRP A 68 16.85 -10.82 -11.34
CA TRP A 68 16.69 -11.88 -12.34
C TRP A 68 17.67 -13.04 -12.11
N GLN A 69 18.90 -12.75 -11.67
CA GLN A 69 19.90 -13.76 -11.30
C GLN A 69 19.55 -14.47 -9.97
N LEU A 70 19.10 -13.73 -8.96
CA LEU A 70 18.69 -14.29 -7.66
C LEU A 70 17.49 -15.23 -7.79
N ASN A 71 16.49 -14.89 -8.61
CA ASN A 71 15.35 -15.77 -8.89
C ASN A 71 15.74 -17.07 -9.63
N ARG A 72 16.86 -17.08 -10.37
CA ARG A 72 17.41 -18.31 -10.95
C ARG A 72 18.12 -19.18 -9.93
N LEU A 73 18.80 -18.57 -8.95
CA LEU A 73 19.55 -19.28 -7.90
C LEU A 73 18.62 -19.90 -6.85
N THR A 74 17.51 -19.24 -6.50
CA THR A 74 16.51 -19.80 -5.57
C THR A 74 15.64 -20.89 -6.22
N GLY A 75 15.60 -20.96 -7.55
CA GLY A 75 14.92 -22.04 -8.30
C GLY A 75 15.75 -23.31 -8.47
N SER A 76 17.04 -23.29 -8.11
CA SER A 76 17.95 -24.43 -8.24
C SER A 76 18.46 -24.91 -6.88
N VAL A 77 17.57 -25.27 -5.96
CA VAL A 77 17.90 -26.29 -4.96
C VAL A 77 17.73 -27.64 -5.65
N ALA A 78 18.64 -27.94 -6.57
CA ALA A 78 18.76 -29.26 -7.17
C ALA A 78 19.75 -30.08 -6.33
N GLN A 79 19.30 -31.29 -5.98
CA GLN A 79 19.96 -32.33 -5.21
C GLN A 79 21.49 -32.39 -5.37
N PRO A 80 22.25 -32.66 -4.29
CA PRO A 80 23.68 -32.93 -4.43
C PRO A 80 23.86 -34.21 -5.26
N ALA A 81 24.45 -34.08 -6.43
CA ALA A 81 24.90 -35.21 -7.22
C ALA A 81 26.00 -35.93 -6.44
N ALA A 82 25.77 -37.20 -6.12
CA ALA A 82 26.77 -38.08 -5.55
C ALA A 82 27.92 -38.27 -6.54
N THR A 83 29.06 -37.64 -6.30
CA THR A 83 30.33 -38.00 -6.96
C THR A 83 31.25 -38.65 -5.96
N THR A 84 31.42 -39.96 -6.13
CA THR A 84 32.45 -40.79 -5.50
C THR A 84 33.85 -40.35 -5.94
N GLY A 85 34.70 -39.91 -5.02
CA GLY A 85 36.12 -39.61 -5.26
C GLY A 85 36.87 -39.27 -3.97
N SER A 86 38.09 -39.78 -3.81
CA SER A 86 38.97 -39.83 -2.63
C SER A 86 39.14 -38.55 -1.76
N PRO A 87 39.56 -38.70 -0.49
CA PRO A 87 39.72 -37.60 0.45
C PRO A 87 40.98 -36.79 0.15
N GLY A 88 40.81 -35.55 -0.31
CA GLY A 88 41.91 -34.61 -0.52
C GLY A 88 41.37 -33.18 -0.60
N HIS A 89 41.72 -32.36 0.40
CA HIS A 89 41.67 -30.90 0.41
C HIS A 89 40.36 -30.22 -0.04
N ILE A 90 39.40 -30.15 0.87
CA ILE A 90 38.24 -29.23 0.76
C ILE A 90 38.59 -27.95 1.57
N HIS A 91 39.52 -27.14 1.06
CA HIS A 91 39.77 -25.80 1.64
C HIS A 91 39.65 -24.66 0.61
N ASP A 92 39.62 -24.98 -0.69
CA ASP A 92 39.54 -23.98 -1.75
C ASP A 92 38.28 -24.20 -2.59
N ALA A 93 37.24 -23.41 -2.30
CA ALA A 93 36.05 -23.11 -3.12
C ALA A 93 34.72 -23.31 -2.38
N LEU A 94 34.44 -22.46 -1.40
CA LEU A 94 33.08 -21.95 -1.25
C LEU A 94 33.03 -20.61 -1.99
N PRO A 95 32.19 -20.47 -3.04
CA PRO A 95 32.01 -19.18 -3.67
C PRO A 95 31.47 -18.22 -2.62
N VAL A 96 32.13 -17.06 -2.50
CA VAL A 96 31.66 -15.88 -1.77
C VAL A 96 30.39 -15.41 -2.48
N ALA A 97 29.29 -16.13 -2.26
CA ALA A 97 27.97 -15.65 -2.62
C ALA A 97 27.78 -14.36 -1.82
N ALA A 98 27.47 -13.27 -2.53
CA ALA A 98 27.27 -11.95 -1.95
C ALA A 98 26.51 -12.08 -0.63
N PHE A 99 27.20 -11.79 0.48
CA PHE A 99 26.64 -11.74 1.82
C PHE A 99 25.63 -10.60 1.84
N THR A 100 24.44 -10.84 1.30
CA THR A 100 23.29 -9.99 1.55
C THR A 100 22.94 -10.19 3.01
N ASP A 101 22.90 -9.06 3.72
CA ASP A 101 22.44 -8.80 5.09
C ASP A 101 21.05 -9.40 5.36
N ARG A 102 20.91 -10.71 5.19
CA ARG A 102 19.71 -11.46 5.49
C ARG A 102 19.86 -11.84 6.95
N GLY A 103 19.06 -11.21 7.80
CA GLY A 103 18.77 -11.73 9.13
C GLY A 103 18.35 -13.20 9.06
N PRO A 104 18.28 -13.90 10.22
CA PRO A 104 17.97 -15.33 10.26
C PRO A 104 16.76 -15.63 9.37
N HIS A 105 16.91 -16.62 8.48
CA HIS A 105 15.82 -17.07 7.64
C HIS A 105 14.74 -17.67 8.55
N CYS A 106 13.79 -16.85 9.00
CA CYS A 106 12.58 -17.30 9.70
C CYS A 106 11.71 -18.04 8.69
N MET A 107 12.12 -19.26 8.32
CA MET A 107 11.25 -20.21 7.65
C MET A 107 10.23 -20.64 8.70
N PRO A 108 8.92 -20.40 8.50
CA PRO A 108 7.92 -20.91 9.40
C PRO A 108 8.06 -22.43 9.42
N GLN A 109 8.55 -22.99 10.53
CA GLN A 109 8.52 -24.42 10.74
C GLN A 109 7.05 -24.83 10.88
N ARG A 110 6.39 -25.08 9.76
CA ARG A 110 5.22 -25.94 9.76
C ARG A 110 5.77 -27.36 9.95
N PRO A 111 5.48 -28.02 11.08
CA PRO A 111 5.82 -29.42 11.19
C PRO A 111 5.15 -30.15 10.01
N PRO A 112 5.81 -31.15 9.42
CA PRO A 112 5.20 -31.91 8.33
C PRO A 112 3.82 -32.41 8.76
N ALA A 113 2.85 -32.42 7.84
CA ALA A 113 1.43 -32.69 8.13
C ALA A 113 1.15 -34.02 8.88
N TYR A 114 2.12 -34.92 8.94
CA TYR A 114 2.09 -36.21 9.63
C TYR A 114 2.61 -36.17 11.09
N ALA A 115 3.23 -35.08 11.54
CA ALA A 115 3.66 -34.90 12.93
C ALA A 115 2.50 -34.55 13.89
N ALA A 116 1.36 -34.11 13.36
CA ALA A 116 0.14 -33.83 14.14
C ALA A 116 -0.53 -35.08 14.75
N MET A 117 -0.01 -36.30 14.48
CA MET A 117 -0.51 -37.56 15.06
C MET A 117 0.44 -38.19 16.10
N ALA A 118 1.59 -37.57 16.39
CA ALA A 118 2.38 -37.90 17.56
C ALA A 118 1.98 -36.91 18.67
N GLY A 119 1.58 -37.42 19.85
CA GLY A 119 1.18 -36.57 20.98
C GLY A 119 2.28 -35.54 21.32
N GLU A 120 1.86 -34.41 21.92
CA GLU A 120 2.65 -33.22 22.32
C GLU A 120 3.79 -33.49 23.33
N ALA A 121 4.62 -34.51 23.12
CA ALA A 121 5.72 -34.88 23.98
C ALA A 121 7.06 -34.68 23.25
N GLY A 122 7.75 -33.56 23.49
CA GLY A 122 9.18 -33.47 23.13
C GLY A 122 9.86 -32.11 22.89
N HIS A 123 9.21 -30.95 23.05
CA HIS A 123 9.86 -29.65 22.76
C HIS A 123 10.37 -28.94 24.02
N ASN A 124 11.55 -28.32 23.92
CA ASN A 124 12.11 -27.46 24.97
C ASN A 124 11.30 -26.16 25.10
N GLN A 125 11.21 -25.63 26.32
CA GLN A 125 10.60 -24.34 26.60
C GLN A 125 11.69 -23.27 26.79
N TYR A 126 11.65 -22.21 25.98
CA TYR A 126 12.64 -21.12 26.03
C TYR A 126 12.10 -19.88 26.75
N PHE A 127 12.85 -19.42 27.75
CA PHE A 127 12.59 -18.19 28.51
C PHE A 127 13.59 -17.11 28.08
N GLY A 128 13.11 -15.93 27.64
CA GLY A 128 13.96 -14.82 27.21
C GLY A 128 13.94 -13.66 28.18
N HIS A 129 15.07 -13.36 28.82
CA HIS A 129 15.22 -12.17 29.68
C HIS A 129 15.49 -10.91 28.86
N ILE A 130 14.66 -9.88 29.02
CA ILE A 130 14.69 -8.62 28.27
C ILE A 130 15.05 -7.47 29.22
N PRO A 131 16.34 -7.09 29.31
CA PRO A 131 16.77 -5.99 30.16
C PRO A 131 16.35 -4.64 29.57
N THR A 132 15.62 -3.84 30.34
CA THR A 132 15.20 -2.49 29.95
C THR A 132 16.36 -1.50 29.88
N ALA A 133 17.42 -1.73 30.67
CA ALA A 133 18.65 -0.95 30.63
C ALA A 133 19.44 -1.10 29.31
N LEU A 134 19.16 -2.12 28.49
CA LEU A 134 19.75 -2.27 27.16
C LEU A 134 18.71 -1.96 26.09
N GLU A 135 18.83 -0.77 25.50
CA GLU A 135 17.87 -0.25 24.51
C GLU A 135 17.72 -1.16 23.27
N TRP A 136 18.76 -1.91 22.91
CA TRP A 136 18.74 -2.82 21.75
C TRP A 136 18.34 -4.26 22.11
N SER A 137 17.99 -4.56 23.36
CA SER A 137 17.60 -5.92 23.78
C SER A 137 16.37 -6.44 23.03
N THR A 138 15.45 -5.56 22.65
CA THR A 138 14.24 -5.88 21.91
C THR A 138 14.51 -6.24 20.45
N LEU A 139 15.65 -5.85 19.85
CA LEU A 139 16.05 -6.26 18.50
C LEU A 139 16.26 -7.77 18.40
N SER A 140 16.62 -8.42 19.51
CA SER A 140 16.75 -9.88 19.59
C SER A 140 15.43 -10.61 19.41
N LEU A 141 14.28 -9.99 19.73
CA LEU A 141 12.96 -10.60 19.52
C LEU A 141 12.72 -10.90 18.05
N LYS A 142 13.07 -9.96 17.16
CA LYS A 142 12.99 -10.12 15.69
C LYS A 142 13.89 -11.27 15.20
N ASN A 143 15.07 -11.43 15.80
CA ASN A 143 16.02 -12.48 15.43
C ASN A 143 15.65 -13.86 16.00
N SER A 144 14.83 -13.90 17.05
CA SER A 144 14.40 -15.14 17.71
C SER A 144 13.38 -15.96 16.92
N CYS A 145 12.81 -15.43 15.83
CA CYS A 145 11.84 -16.11 14.96
C CYS A 145 10.69 -16.81 15.74
N ASP A 146 10.10 -16.14 16.74
CA ASP A 146 9.01 -16.64 17.58
C ASP A 146 9.33 -17.92 18.38
N MET A 147 10.62 -18.24 18.58
CA MET A 147 11.04 -19.44 19.36
C MET A 147 10.88 -19.27 20.87
N LEU A 148 10.83 -18.05 21.38
CA LEU A 148 10.70 -17.78 22.81
C LEU A 148 9.26 -18.09 23.25
N ASN A 149 9.11 -18.98 24.24
CA ASN A 149 7.81 -19.34 24.79
C ASN A 149 7.41 -18.43 25.96
N VAL A 150 8.39 -17.83 26.63
CA VAL A 150 8.19 -16.95 27.78
C VAL A 150 9.07 -15.71 27.63
N LEU A 151 8.47 -14.52 27.74
CA LEU A 151 9.17 -13.24 27.74
C LEU A 151 9.24 -12.69 29.17
N MET A 152 10.43 -12.27 29.57
CA MET A 152 10.73 -11.81 30.92
C MET A 152 11.37 -10.42 30.91
N PRO A 153 10.58 -9.35 30.72
CA PRO A 153 11.09 -7.98 30.72
C PRO A 153 11.21 -7.37 32.13
N ASP A 154 12.24 -6.56 32.34
CA ASP A 154 12.51 -5.82 33.59
C ASP A 154 11.57 -4.61 33.77
N TRP A 155 10.26 -4.85 33.87
CA TRP A 155 9.24 -3.78 33.92
C TRP A 155 8.85 -3.31 35.31
N VAL A 156 9.16 -4.09 36.34
CA VAL A 156 8.75 -3.78 37.71
C VAL A 156 10.01 -3.58 38.55
N VAL A 157 10.11 -2.43 39.22
CA VAL A 157 11.24 -2.10 40.09
C VAL A 157 10.72 -1.92 41.51
N LEU A 158 11.34 -2.62 42.46
CA LEU A 158 11.14 -2.37 43.89
C LEU A 158 12.22 -1.43 44.39
N ARG A 159 11.82 -0.18 44.67
CA ARG A 159 12.70 0.89 45.14
C ARG A 159 12.64 1.01 46.66
N GLU A 160 13.80 1.16 47.29
CA GLU A 160 13.89 1.52 48.70
C GLU A 160 13.33 2.93 48.93
N GLY A 161 12.19 3.03 49.62
CA GLY A 161 11.58 4.31 49.98
C GLY A 161 12.01 4.79 51.36
N THR A 162 11.44 5.94 51.77
CA THR A 162 11.76 6.55 53.08
C THR A 162 11.15 5.81 54.28
N ARG A 163 10.07 5.03 54.08
CA ARG A 163 9.38 4.27 55.13
C ARG A 163 8.82 2.90 54.69
N LYS A 164 8.66 2.68 53.39
CA LYS A 164 8.11 1.46 52.78
C LYS A 164 8.70 1.28 51.39
N ILE A 165 8.56 0.09 50.83
CA ILE A 165 8.93 -0.18 49.43
C ILE A 165 8.00 0.59 48.48
N GLU A 166 8.60 1.25 47.50
CA GLU A 166 7.91 1.87 46.37
C GLU A 166 7.99 0.94 45.16
N ILE A 167 6.92 0.89 44.35
CA ILE A 167 6.86 0.05 43.16
C ILE A 167 6.77 0.97 41.96
N ASP A 168 7.82 0.98 41.15
CA ASP A 168 7.85 1.70 39.88
C ASP A 168 7.57 0.70 38.75
N ILE A 169 6.78 1.14 37.77
CA ILE A 169 6.49 0.37 36.55
C ILE A 169 7.04 1.17 35.38
N GLU A 170 7.75 0.49 34.50
CA GLU A 170 8.29 1.10 33.29
C GLU A 170 7.20 1.72 32.41
N ASP A 171 7.52 2.88 31.85
CA ASP A 171 6.59 3.66 31.03
C ASP A 171 6.09 2.87 29.82
N THR A 172 4.86 3.17 29.38
CA THR A 172 4.22 2.51 28.23
C THR A 172 5.08 2.58 26.97
N SER A 173 5.90 3.63 26.80
CA SER A 173 6.83 3.73 25.67
C SER A 173 7.92 2.67 25.65
N VAL A 174 8.39 2.21 26.82
CA VAL A 174 9.41 1.15 26.95
C VAL A 174 8.75 -0.21 26.74
N ARG A 175 7.51 -0.37 27.21
CA ARG A 175 6.75 -1.63 27.13
C ARG A 175 6.22 -1.96 25.73
N GLY A 176 5.84 -0.93 24.97
CA GLY A 176 5.13 -1.07 23.68
C GLY A 176 5.80 -1.98 22.66
N THR A 177 7.14 -2.03 22.60
CA THR A 177 7.85 -2.89 21.63
C THR A 177 7.62 -4.38 21.91
N VAL A 178 7.58 -4.77 23.19
CA VAL A 178 7.35 -6.17 23.59
C VAL A 178 5.87 -6.52 23.43
N GLU A 179 4.97 -5.59 23.79
CA GLU A 179 3.51 -5.75 23.62
C GLU A 179 3.14 -5.93 22.14
N ASP A 180 3.73 -5.12 21.24
CA ASP A 180 3.57 -5.25 19.79
C ASP A 180 4.08 -6.59 19.26
N TYR A 181 5.23 -7.06 19.76
CA TYR A 181 5.74 -8.37 19.40
C TYR A 181 4.79 -9.48 19.84
N MET A 182 4.27 -9.43 21.08
CA MET A 182 3.31 -10.40 21.58
C MET A 182 2.01 -10.45 20.77
N ALA A 183 1.51 -9.29 20.31
CA ALA A 183 0.32 -9.20 19.50
C ALA A 183 0.48 -9.83 18.10
N ARG A 184 1.71 -9.90 17.58
CA ARG A 184 2.02 -10.40 16.22
C ARG A 184 2.60 -11.81 16.20
N ALA A 185 3.24 -12.26 17.28
CA ALA A 185 3.93 -13.54 17.36
C ALA A 185 2.97 -14.72 17.15
N VAL A 186 3.37 -15.69 16.32
CA VAL A 186 2.51 -16.83 15.95
C VAL A 186 2.23 -17.75 17.13
N GLN A 187 3.20 -17.90 18.06
CA GLN A 187 3.09 -18.80 19.20
C GLN A 187 2.52 -18.16 20.47
N HIS A 188 2.17 -16.85 20.44
CA HIS A 188 1.63 -16.10 21.59
C HIS A 188 2.37 -16.40 22.92
N PRO A 189 3.61 -15.91 23.08
CA PRO A 189 4.42 -16.23 24.25
C PRO A 189 3.79 -15.75 25.56
N GLN A 190 4.09 -16.44 26.65
CA GLN A 190 3.67 -16.01 28.00
C GLN A 190 4.50 -14.82 28.44
N LEU A 191 3.85 -13.84 29.09
CA LEU A 191 4.51 -12.69 29.68
C LEU A 191 4.70 -12.92 31.18
N LEU A 192 5.95 -12.87 31.63
CA LEU A 192 6.37 -13.07 33.03
C LEU A 192 7.37 -11.96 33.41
N PRO A 193 6.91 -10.70 33.64
CA PRO A 193 7.79 -9.59 33.94
C PRO A 193 8.64 -9.86 35.18
N THR A 194 9.90 -9.41 35.11
CA THR A 194 10.86 -9.51 36.21
C THR A 194 10.72 -8.32 37.14
N ILE A 195 10.78 -8.62 38.43
CA ILE A 195 10.84 -7.65 39.51
C ILE A 195 12.29 -7.47 39.90
N THR A 196 12.85 -6.32 39.55
CA THR A 196 14.22 -5.94 39.89
C THR A 196 14.26 -5.12 41.19
N LEU A 197 15.44 -5.05 41.80
CA LEU A 197 15.64 -4.39 43.10
C LEU A 197 16.52 -3.15 42.94
N GLU A 198 16.10 -2.04 43.55
CA GLU A 198 16.87 -0.80 43.63
C GLU A 198 16.94 -0.32 45.09
N PHE A 199 18.12 -0.42 45.71
CA PHE A 199 18.34 -0.06 47.11
C PHE A 199 19.70 0.59 47.33
N ALA A 200 19.82 1.36 48.42
CA ALA A 200 21.10 1.95 48.82
C ALA A 200 22.10 0.83 49.19
N SER A 201 23.40 1.13 49.20
CA SER A 201 24.52 0.16 49.26
C SER A 201 24.51 -0.95 50.34
N ALA A 202 23.54 -1.01 51.26
CA ALA A 202 23.38 -2.09 52.24
C ALA A 202 22.01 -2.81 52.08
N PRO A 203 21.99 -4.13 51.78
CA PRO A 203 20.75 -4.89 51.56
C PRO A 203 19.91 -5.13 52.84
N GLU A 204 20.47 -4.91 54.03
CA GLU A 204 19.81 -5.19 55.30
C GLU A 204 18.58 -4.29 55.56
N SER A 205 18.70 -2.99 55.29
CA SER A 205 17.57 -2.05 55.43
C SER A 205 16.45 -2.39 54.46
N PHE A 206 16.82 -2.70 53.21
CA PHE A 206 15.88 -3.08 52.17
C PHE A 206 15.09 -4.35 52.52
N VAL A 207 15.77 -5.41 52.99
CA VAL A 207 15.12 -6.65 53.44
C VAL A 207 14.12 -6.38 54.56
N GLN A 208 14.47 -5.54 55.53
CA GLN A 208 13.55 -5.17 56.60
C GLN A 208 12.35 -4.39 56.06
N GLN A 209 12.54 -3.46 55.11
CA GLN A 209 11.43 -2.73 54.51
C GLN A 209 10.48 -3.63 53.70
N ILE A 210 10.98 -4.63 52.97
CA ILE A 210 10.13 -5.64 52.31
C ILE A 210 9.29 -6.39 53.36
N LEU A 211 9.93 -6.89 54.41
CA LEU A 211 9.24 -7.63 55.47
C LEU A 211 8.19 -6.77 56.17
N HIS A 212 8.47 -5.49 56.43
CA HIS A 212 7.53 -4.52 57.01
C HIS A 212 6.36 -4.21 56.06
N SER A 213 6.66 -3.98 54.79
CA SER A 213 5.64 -3.65 53.76
C SER A 213 4.70 -4.83 53.45
N ASP A 214 5.13 -6.06 53.74
CA ASP A 214 4.35 -7.28 53.52
C ASP A 214 3.81 -7.93 54.82
N GLN A 215 3.90 -7.29 56.00
CA GLN A 215 3.41 -7.89 57.27
C GLN A 215 1.91 -8.24 57.24
N SER A 216 1.12 -7.47 56.49
CA SER A 216 -0.32 -7.67 56.23
C SER A 216 -0.62 -8.40 54.91
N GLY A 217 0.39 -8.66 54.07
CA GLY A 217 0.22 -9.15 52.69
C GLY A 217 -0.02 -8.07 51.63
N ASP A 218 0.02 -6.78 52.02
CA ASP A 218 -0.28 -5.65 51.13
C ASP A 218 0.65 -5.59 49.91
N LEU A 219 1.95 -5.84 50.11
CA LEU A 219 2.93 -5.83 49.02
C LEU A 219 2.66 -6.97 48.01
N SER A 220 2.45 -8.20 48.50
CA SER A 220 2.09 -9.34 47.64
C SER A 220 0.77 -9.12 46.89
N GLN A 221 -0.20 -8.45 47.52
CA GLN A 221 -1.47 -8.09 46.90
C GLN A 221 -1.32 -7.04 45.80
N ASN A 222 -0.51 -6.00 46.03
CA ASN A 222 -0.21 -4.97 45.03
C ASN A 222 0.51 -5.56 43.81
N LEU A 223 1.48 -6.44 44.03
CA LEU A 223 2.21 -7.11 42.94
C LEU A 223 1.30 -8.00 42.10
N SER A 224 0.36 -8.72 42.71
CA SER A 224 -0.66 -9.49 41.97
C SER A 224 -1.59 -8.57 41.15
N ALA A 225 -2.02 -7.44 41.71
CA ALA A 225 -2.84 -6.47 40.99
C ALA A 225 -2.09 -5.87 39.79
N ILE A 226 -0.79 -5.58 39.93
CA ILE A 226 0.08 -5.11 38.85
C ILE A 226 0.22 -6.18 37.76
N SER A 227 0.45 -7.46 38.12
CA SER A 227 0.50 -8.56 37.15
C SER A 227 -0.79 -8.63 36.31
N THR A 228 -1.94 -8.45 36.95
CA THR A 228 -3.25 -8.46 36.27
C THR A 228 -3.43 -7.24 35.37
N GLY A 229 -3.02 -6.05 35.83
CA GLY A 229 -3.09 -4.80 35.06
C GLY A 229 -2.17 -4.77 33.84
N LEU A 230 -1.07 -5.51 33.88
CA LEU A 230 -0.16 -5.71 32.75
C LEU A 230 -0.59 -6.85 31.81
N GLU A 231 -1.73 -7.50 32.07
CA GLU A 231 -2.17 -8.71 31.36
C GLU A 231 -1.11 -9.83 31.37
N ALA A 232 -0.25 -9.87 32.40
CA ALA A 232 0.84 -10.82 32.53
C ALA A 232 0.36 -12.15 33.13
N SER A 233 1.02 -13.25 32.74
CA SER A 233 0.75 -14.59 33.29
C SER A 233 1.25 -14.77 34.73
N GLY A 234 2.04 -13.83 35.25
CA GLY A 234 2.65 -13.87 36.57
C GLY A 234 3.84 -12.92 36.69
N LEU A 235 4.60 -13.00 37.78
CA LEU A 235 5.83 -12.21 38.00
C LEU A 235 7.00 -13.07 38.47
N CYS A 236 8.20 -12.69 38.05
CA CYS A 236 9.47 -13.31 38.44
C CYS A 236 10.24 -12.40 39.42
N LEU A 237 10.50 -12.87 40.64
CA LEU A 237 11.34 -12.15 41.62
C LEU A 237 12.82 -12.33 41.27
N ASP A 238 13.51 -11.27 40.85
CA ASP A 238 14.96 -11.29 40.60
C ASP A 238 15.77 -10.77 41.80
N PHE A 239 16.07 -11.68 42.73
CA PHE A 239 16.78 -11.36 43.98
C PHE A 239 18.26 -11.73 43.94
N ARG A 240 18.84 -11.78 42.75
CA ARG A 240 20.27 -12.03 42.51
C ARG A 240 21.23 -11.08 43.24
N GLN A 241 20.77 -9.88 43.61
CA GLN A 241 21.58 -8.89 44.33
C GLN A 241 21.67 -9.17 45.84
N LEU A 242 20.86 -10.10 46.36
CA LEU A 242 20.82 -10.44 47.78
C LEU A 242 21.69 -11.67 48.08
N ASP A 243 22.35 -11.68 49.23
CA ASP A 243 23.08 -12.87 49.66
C ASP A 243 22.15 -13.96 50.24
N ALA A 244 22.72 -15.13 50.53
CA ALA A 244 21.97 -16.26 51.09
C ALA A 244 21.31 -15.95 52.44
N GLN A 245 21.90 -15.06 53.24
CA GLN A 245 21.38 -14.70 54.57
C GLN A 245 20.18 -13.77 54.47
N ALA A 246 20.24 -12.76 53.59
CA ALA A 246 19.14 -11.88 53.25
C ALA A 246 17.95 -12.66 52.68
N LEU A 247 18.20 -13.58 51.74
CA LEU A 247 17.16 -14.42 51.17
C LEU A 247 16.47 -15.32 52.21
N LYS A 248 17.22 -15.86 53.16
CA LYS A 248 16.66 -16.66 54.27
C LYS A 248 15.78 -15.83 55.21
N GLN A 249 16.10 -14.55 55.41
CA GLN A 249 15.23 -13.63 56.16
C GLN A 249 13.93 -13.33 55.41
N LEU A 250 13.97 -13.34 54.06
CA LEU A 250 12.80 -13.09 53.20
C LEU A 250 11.89 -14.31 52.99
N THR A 251 12.23 -15.50 53.49
CA THR A 251 11.38 -16.71 53.34
C THR A 251 9.89 -16.49 53.71
N PRO A 252 9.52 -15.74 54.78
CA PRO A 252 8.12 -15.44 55.07
C PRO A 252 7.40 -14.66 53.96
N PHE A 253 8.09 -13.68 53.36
CA PHE A 253 7.59 -12.93 52.21
C PHE A 253 7.44 -13.82 50.98
N LEU A 254 8.48 -14.60 50.65
CA LEU A 254 8.47 -15.50 49.49
C LEU A 254 7.31 -16.51 49.53
N ASN A 255 7.02 -17.07 50.70
CA ASN A 255 5.89 -17.98 50.89
C ASN A 255 4.53 -17.29 50.73
N ARG A 256 4.39 -16.05 51.21
CA ARG A 256 3.14 -15.27 51.04
C ARG A 256 2.94 -14.84 49.60
N PHE A 257 4.01 -14.41 48.93
CA PHE A 257 4.00 -14.09 47.51
C PHE A 257 3.54 -15.29 46.68
N SER A 258 4.18 -16.45 46.83
CA SER A 258 3.82 -17.64 46.05
C SER A 258 2.41 -18.15 46.37
N ALA A 259 1.96 -18.06 47.63
CA ALA A 259 0.59 -18.40 48.02
C ALA A 259 -0.45 -17.45 47.42
N LYS A 260 -0.19 -16.12 47.41
CA LYS A 260 -1.10 -15.12 46.84
C LYS A 260 -1.23 -15.29 45.33
N PHE A 261 -0.11 -15.43 44.62
CA PHE A 261 -0.12 -15.64 43.17
C PHE A 261 -0.89 -16.92 42.79
N ARG A 262 -0.68 -18.01 43.53
CA ARG A 262 -1.47 -19.25 43.34
C ARG A 262 -2.97 -19.05 43.59
N ALA A 263 -3.34 -18.22 44.57
CA ALA A 263 -4.75 -17.94 44.89
C ALA A 263 -5.46 -17.14 43.79
N ASP A 264 -4.72 -16.33 43.03
CA ASP A 264 -5.25 -15.52 41.93
C ASP A 264 -5.09 -16.19 40.55
N ASP A 265 -4.70 -17.47 40.49
CA ASP A 265 -4.39 -18.21 39.26
C ASP A 265 -3.22 -17.58 38.44
N LEU A 266 -2.29 -16.91 39.13
CA LEU A 266 -1.09 -16.32 38.56
C LEU A 266 0.14 -17.20 38.80
N ARG A 267 1.13 -17.13 37.90
CA ARG A 267 2.40 -17.85 38.03
C ARG A 267 3.38 -17.10 38.92
N SER A 268 3.93 -17.81 39.90
CA SER A 268 5.03 -17.31 40.75
C SER A 268 6.37 -17.84 40.26
N CYS A 269 7.34 -16.94 40.10
CA CYS A 269 8.67 -17.28 39.59
C CYS A 269 9.76 -16.66 40.46
N LEU A 270 10.87 -17.37 40.64
CA LEU A 270 12.02 -16.94 41.43
C LEU A 270 13.32 -17.12 40.64
N VAL A 271 14.10 -16.04 40.49
CA VAL A 271 15.39 -16.05 39.81
C VAL A 271 16.50 -16.06 40.85
N LEU A 272 17.42 -17.03 40.73
CA LEU A 272 18.50 -17.26 41.68
C LEU A 272 19.83 -17.50 40.95
N SER A 273 20.91 -17.11 41.63
CA SER A 273 22.27 -17.48 41.25
C SER A 273 22.68 -18.78 41.93
N VAL A 274 23.52 -19.57 41.28
CA VAL A 274 23.93 -20.90 41.75
C VAL A 274 24.70 -20.89 43.08
N ASP A 275 25.37 -19.78 43.40
CA ASP A 275 26.14 -19.56 44.63
C ASP A 275 25.28 -19.29 45.87
N GLN A 276 24.05 -18.79 45.71
CA GLN A 276 23.18 -18.45 46.83
C GLN A 276 22.70 -19.67 47.64
N LYS A 277 22.76 -20.88 47.05
CA LYS A 277 22.40 -22.20 47.64
C LYS A 277 21.00 -22.32 48.29
N ILE A 278 20.20 -21.26 48.40
CA ILE A 278 18.84 -21.30 48.97
C ILE A 278 17.91 -22.22 48.17
N TRP A 279 18.21 -22.43 46.89
CA TRP A 279 17.53 -23.38 46.02
C TRP A 279 17.61 -24.84 46.49
N SER A 280 18.44 -25.15 47.49
CA SER A 280 18.46 -26.46 48.16
C SER A 280 17.28 -26.68 49.13
N ASP A 281 16.55 -25.63 49.52
CA ASP A 281 15.32 -25.73 50.31
C ASP A 281 14.15 -26.23 49.44
N ARG A 282 13.95 -27.55 49.44
CA ARG A 282 12.89 -28.21 48.66
C ARG A 282 11.49 -27.69 48.97
N ALA A 283 11.21 -27.32 50.23
CA ALA A 283 9.87 -26.87 50.62
C ALA A 283 9.58 -25.47 50.04
N LEU A 284 10.57 -24.57 50.11
CA LEU A 284 10.46 -23.25 49.50
C LEU A 284 10.35 -23.33 47.98
N MET A 285 11.21 -24.11 47.33
CA MET A 285 11.20 -24.25 45.85
C MET A 285 9.90 -24.87 45.34
N ALA A 286 9.33 -25.85 46.05
CA ALA A 286 8.05 -26.45 45.69
C ALA A 286 6.87 -25.46 45.76
N SER A 287 7.02 -24.33 46.45
CA SER A 287 5.99 -23.30 46.52
C SER A 287 5.91 -22.45 45.25
N PHE A 288 6.97 -22.34 44.46
CA PHE A 288 7.02 -21.55 43.22
C PHE A 288 6.63 -22.38 41.99
N ASN A 289 6.02 -21.75 40.99
CA ASN A 289 5.70 -22.40 39.72
C ASN A 289 6.96 -22.63 38.88
N HIS A 290 7.85 -21.63 38.84
CA HIS A 290 9.11 -21.67 38.11
C HIS A 290 10.27 -21.22 39.01
N VAL A 291 11.39 -21.92 38.93
CA VAL A 291 12.66 -21.54 39.57
C VAL A 291 13.71 -21.45 38.50
N ILE A 292 14.24 -20.25 38.28
CA ILE A 292 15.25 -19.98 37.27
C ILE A 292 16.61 -19.93 37.95
N LEU A 293 17.46 -20.89 37.63
CA LEU A 293 18.84 -20.94 38.12
C LEU A 293 19.80 -20.51 37.02
N LYS A 294 20.54 -19.44 37.30
CA LYS A 294 21.57 -18.91 36.39
C LYS A 294 22.83 -19.77 36.45
N ALA A 295 22.99 -20.64 35.46
CA ALA A 295 24.06 -21.61 35.42
C ALA A 295 25.30 -21.08 34.71
N PHE A 296 25.80 -19.95 35.18
CA PHE A 296 27.06 -19.35 34.77
C PHE A 296 27.68 -18.58 35.94
N ARG A 297 29.00 -18.45 35.92
CA ARG A 297 29.79 -17.78 36.96
C ARG A 297 29.78 -16.28 36.73
N GLU A 298 29.26 -15.54 37.71
CA GLU A 298 29.34 -14.09 37.68
C GLU A 298 30.66 -13.62 38.31
N PRO A 299 31.33 -12.65 37.69
CA PRO A 299 32.58 -12.15 38.23
C PRO A 299 32.32 -11.18 39.39
N TRP A 300 33.26 -11.06 40.32
CA TRP A 300 33.20 -10.14 41.46
C TRP A 300 34.51 -9.35 41.57
N ALA A 301 34.51 -8.26 42.35
CA ALA A 301 35.65 -7.37 42.49
C ALA A 301 36.90 -8.10 43.04
N GLY A 302 37.91 -8.35 42.20
CA GLY A 302 39.11 -9.12 42.52
C GLY A 302 39.10 -10.58 42.03
N SER A 303 38.07 -11.02 41.31
CA SER A 303 38.05 -12.34 40.68
C SER A 303 39.14 -12.49 39.62
N THR A 304 39.67 -13.71 39.47
CA THR A 304 40.64 -14.02 38.41
C THR A 304 39.94 -14.44 37.12
N PRO A 305 40.55 -14.21 35.94
CA PRO A 305 39.98 -14.65 34.66
C PRO A 305 39.76 -16.16 34.62
N ALA A 306 38.52 -16.59 34.40
CA ALA A 306 38.13 -18.00 34.37
C ALA A 306 36.98 -18.26 33.39
N PRO A 307 36.81 -19.52 32.91
CA PRO A 307 35.65 -19.91 32.10
C PRO A 307 34.34 -19.63 32.85
N LEU A 308 33.33 -19.17 32.10
CA LEU A 308 32.07 -18.71 32.66
C LEU A 308 31.10 -19.86 32.92
N ALA A 309 31.16 -20.93 32.15
CA ALA A 309 30.23 -22.05 32.30
C ALA A 309 30.80 -23.33 31.68
N ASP A 310 31.81 -23.87 32.38
CA ASP A 310 32.45 -25.14 32.07
C ASP A 310 31.43 -26.31 32.05
N PRO A 311 31.45 -27.22 31.05
CA PRO A 311 30.49 -28.31 30.93
C PRO A 311 30.43 -29.25 32.13
N ALA A 312 31.57 -29.61 32.73
CA ALA A 312 31.59 -30.52 33.87
C ALA A 312 31.02 -29.83 35.13
N TRP A 313 31.33 -28.55 35.31
CA TRP A 313 30.74 -27.72 36.36
C TRP A 313 29.22 -27.55 36.14
N LEU A 314 28.78 -27.26 34.91
CA LEU A 314 27.37 -27.13 34.56
C LEU A 314 26.61 -28.44 34.83
N GLU A 315 27.19 -29.58 34.45
CA GLU A 315 26.60 -30.89 34.70
C GLU A 315 26.42 -31.15 36.20
N ALA A 316 27.45 -30.86 37.00
CA ALA A 316 27.41 -31.03 38.46
C ALA A 316 26.33 -30.13 39.10
N VAL A 317 26.32 -28.84 38.77
CA VAL A 317 25.33 -27.88 39.28
C VAL A 317 23.91 -28.28 38.88
N THR A 318 23.72 -28.70 37.64
CA THR A 318 22.40 -29.11 37.14
C THR A 318 21.91 -30.39 37.83
N ARG A 319 22.81 -31.35 38.07
CA ARG A 319 22.48 -32.59 38.80
C ARG A 319 22.07 -32.29 40.25
N ASP A 320 22.77 -31.38 40.91
CA ASP A 320 22.44 -30.94 42.27
C ASP A 320 21.10 -30.18 42.31
N ALA A 321 20.83 -29.34 41.30
CA ALA A 321 19.56 -28.63 41.16
C ALA A 321 18.39 -29.61 40.92
N LEU A 322 18.54 -30.59 40.02
CA LEU A 322 17.53 -31.63 39.77
C LEU A 322 17.28 -32.53 40.98
N ALA A 323 18.26 -32.66 41.89
CA ALA A 323 18.06 -33.34 43.15
C ALA A 323 17.22 -32.53 44.16
N SER A 324 17.04 -31.21 43.95
CA SER A 324 16.37 -30.30 44.90
C SER A 324 15.09 -29.67 44.34
N ILE A 325 14.99 -29.52 43.03
CA ILE A 325 13.89 -28.85 42.33
C ILE A 325 13.29 -29.83 41.33
N ASP A 326 11.96 -29.85 41.26
CA ASP A 326 11.23 -30.62 40.25
C ASP A 326 11.66 -30.23 38.83
N PRO A 327 12.01 -31.18 37.95
CA PRO A 327 12.44 -30.91 36.57
C PRO A 327 11.47 -30.03 35.78
N ASP A 328 10.17 -30.13 36.02
CA ASP A 328 9.16 -29.36 35.29
C ASP A 328 9.10 -27.88 35.75
N ARG A 329 9.68 -27.57 36.91
CA ARG A 329 9.74 -26.22 37.51
C ARG A 329 11.11 -25.57 37.35
N LEU A 330 12.15 -26.39 37.20
CA LEU A 330 13.52 -25.94 37.07
C LEU A 330 13.77 -25.40 35.66
N THR A 331 14.17 -24.13 35.57
CA THR A 331 14.70 -23.53 34.35
C THR A 331 16.18 -23.24 34.53
N ILE A 332 17.01 -23.75 33.62
CA ILE A 332 18.45 -23.44 33.62
C ILE A 332 18.70 -22.27 32.69
N ALA A 333 19.08 -21.11 33.24
CA ALA A 333 19.42 -19.92 32.48
C ALA A 333 20.89 -19.95 32.04
N LEU A 334 21.10 -19.92 30.73
CA LEU A 334 22.39 -19.88 30.06
C LEU A 334 22.78 -18.43 29.78
N GLY A 335 24.07 -18.12 30.02
CA GLY A 335 24.63 -16.81 29.72
C GLY A 335 25.08 -16.73 28.27
N ASN A 336 25.01 -15.55 27.67
CA ASN A 336 25.29 -15.30 26.26
C ASN A 336 26.12 -14.03 26.05
N PHE A 337 27.14 -13.81 26.88
CA PHE A 337 27.92 -12.57 26.94
C PHE A 337 29.41 -12.86 27.15
N ALA A 338 30.22 -11.81 27.16
CA ALA A 338 31.63 -11.88 27.50
C ALA A 338 31.91 -11.23 28.87
N VAL A 339 32.99 -11.65 29.51
CA VAL A 339 33.55 -10.98 30.69
C VAL A 339 35.00 -10.63 30.41
N GLU A 340 35.35 -9.37 30.65
CA GLU A 340 36.67 -8.78 30.47
C GLU A 340 37.34 -8.53 31.82
N TRP A 341 38.59 -8.96 31.93
CA TRP A 341 39.50 -8.60 33.00
C TRP A 341 40.64 -7.76 32.44
N GLN A 342 40.70 -6.50 32.87
CA GLN A 342 41.81 -5.61 32.57
C GLN A 342 42.87 -5.69 33.67
N LEU A 343 44.15 -5.78 33.27
CA LEU A 343 45.25 -5.79 34.23
C LEU A 343 45.28 -4.49 35.05
N ARG A 344 45.32 -4.61 36.39
CA ARG A 344 45.27 -3.52 37.39
C ARG A 344 43.91 -2.87 37.60
N ASP A 345 42.86 -3.36 36.94
CA ASP A 345 41.49 -3.05 37.31
C ASP A 345 40.94 -4.17 38.21
N PRO A 346 40.53 -3.89 39.45
CA PRO A 346 39.91 -4.90 40.30
C PRO A 346 38.49 -5.26 39.85
N LEU A 347 37.85 -4.47 38.99
CA LEU A 347 36.46 -4.67 38.57
C LEU A 347 36.38 -5.29 37.17
N PRO A 348 36.04 -6.58 37.07
CA PRO A 348 35.74 -7.21 35.77
C PRO A 348 34.47 -6.65 35.15
N THR A 349 34.47 -6.50 33.82
CA THR A 349 33.38 -5.88 33.07
C THR A 349 32.63 -6.92 32.24
N LEU A 350 31.30 -6.93 32.31
CA LEU A 350 30.45 -7.76 31.46
C LEU A 350 30.15 -7.01 30.16
N LEU A 351 30.44 -7.63 29.02
CA LEU A 351 30.29 -7.05 27.69
C LEU A 351 29.30 -7.87 26.83
N PRO A 352 28.43 -7.22 26.04
CA PRO A 352 27.74 -7.89 24.94
C PRO A 352 28.74 -8.57 23.98
N TYR A 353 28.35 -9.68 23.37
CA TYR A 353 29.18 -10.43 22.43
C TYR A 353 29.72 -9.55 21.29
N GLY A 354 28.86 -8.73 20.70
CA GLY A 354 29.25 -7.84 19.59
C GLY A 354 30.34 -6.84 19.98
N GLU A 355 30.25 -6.27 21.18
CA GLU A 355 31.27 -5.38 21.72
C GLU A 355 32.59 -6.12 21.98
N ALA A 356 32.53 -7.28 22.63
CA ALA A 356 33.72 -8.08 22.95
C ALA A 356 34.49 -8.50 21.70
N VAL A 357 33.79 -9.00 20.67
CA VAL A 357 34.40 -9.42 19.41
C VAL A 357 34.94 -8.22 18.62
N SER A 358 34.24 -7.08 18.64
CA SER A 358 34.73 -5.83 18.04
C SER A 358 36.06 -5.39 18.66
N ARG A 359 36.15 -5.36 20.01
CA ARG A 359 37.37 -4.98 20.73
C ARG A 359 38.55 -5.91 20.42
N ILE A 360 38.30 -7.23 20.37
CA ILE A 360 39.33 -8.22 19.99
C ILE A 360 39.82 -7.95 18.56
N ALA A 361 38.89 -7.76 17.61
CA ALA A 361 39.22 -7.51 16.22
C ALA A 361 40.01 -6.20 16.03
N GLU A 362 39.65 -5.15 16.76
CA GLU A 362 40.31 -3.84 16.73
C GLU A 362 41.75 -3.90 17.26
N ALA A 363 41.98 -4.66 18.32
CA ALA A 363 43.30 -4.87 18.89
C ALA A 363 44.19 -5.85 18.07
N GLY A 364 43.67 -6.41 16.98
CA GLY A 364 44.34 -7.50 16.25
C GLY A 364 44.53 -8.76 17.09
N GLY A 365 43.68 -8.94 18.11
CA GLY A 365 43.68 -10.11 18.99
C GLY A 365 43.15 -11.36 18.28
N GLN A 366 43.51 -12.53 18.81
CA GLN A 366 42.98 -13.82 18.34
C GLN A 366 41.91 -14.32 19.30
N LEU A 367 40.75 -14.72 18.78
CA LEU A 367 39.75 -15.47 19.50
C LEU A 367 40.08 -16.97 19.38
N ARG A 368 40.05 -17.70 20.49
CA ARG A 368 40.37 -19.14 20.54
C ARG A 368 39.27 -19.87 21.29
N PHE A 369 39.05 -21.14 20.95
CA PHE A 369 38.12 -22.01 21.65
C PHE A 369 38.87 -23.03 22.51
N SER A 370 38.39 -23.27 23.73
CA SER A 370 38.92 -24.31 24.60
C SER A 370 37.95 -25.49 24.63
N ALA A 371 38.35 -26.61 24.02
CA ALA A 371 37.55 -27.84 24.03
C ALA A 371 37.30 -28.39 25.45
N GLU A 372 38.26 -28.20 26.36
CA GLU A 372 38.16 -28.63 27.75
C GLU A 372 37.07 -27.88 28.52
N THR A 373 37.03 -26.55 28.34
CA THR A 373 36.10 -25.68 29.09
C THR A 373 34.83 -25.35 28.32
N GLY A 374 34.75 -25.74 27.04
CA GLY A 374 33.63 -25.43 26.16
C GLY A 374 33.40 -23.94 25.91
N ASN A 375 34.32 -23.05 26.29
CA ASN A 375 34.18 -21.61 26.14
C ASN A 375 35.25 -21.01 25.20
N SER A 376 34.88 -19.93 24.53
CA SER A 376 35.81 -19.10 23.76
C SER A 376 36.53 -18.11 24.68
N PHE A 377 37.78 -17.79 24.36
CA PHE A 377 38.60 -16.84 25.12
C PHE A 377 39.56 -16.06 24.23
N SER A 378 39.99 -14.90 24.72
CA SER A 378 41.02 -14.10 24.06
C SER A 378 41.91 -13.41 25.08
N SER A 379 43.16 -13.14 24.69
CA SER A 379 44.03 -12.22 25.41
C SER A 379 44.76 -11.35 24.40
N PHE A 380 44.66 -10.04 24.59
CA PHE A 380 45.23 -9.05 23.69
C PHE A 380 45.67 -7.81 24.47
N ARG A 381 46.34 -6.90 23.79
CA ARG A 381 46.63 -5.56 24.30
C ARG A 381 45.91 -4.54 23.45
N ASP A 382 45.30 -3.55 24.10
CA ASP A 382 44.70 -2.43 23.38
C ASP A 382 45.75 -1.45 22.86
N ASP A 383 45.29 -0.43 22.15
CA ASP A 383 46.07 0.69 21.64
C ASP A 383 46.84 1.46 22.74
N GLN A 384 46.31 1.46 23.97
CA GLN A 384 46.94 2.03 25.16
C GLN A 384 47.90 1.06 25.87
N ASN A 385 48.20 -0.09 25.25
CA ASN A 385 49.10 -1.13 25.75
C ASN A 385 48.64 -1.74 27.11
N ARG A 386 47.35 -1.65 27.43
CA ARG A 386 46.72 -2.32 28.58
C ARG A 386 46.43 -3.77 28.21
N SER A 387 46.68 -4.69 29.14
CA SER A 387 46.46 -6.12 28.90
C SER A 387 45.05 -6.52 29.27
N HIS A 388 44.38 -7.19 28.34
CA HIS A 388 43.00 -7.66 28.49
C HIS A 388 42.94 -9.19 28.39
N LYS A 389 42.04 -9.77 29.18
CA LYS A 389 41.69 -11.20 29.11
C LYS A 389 40.18 -11.33 29.09
N LEU A 390 39.65 -12.01 28.09
CA LEU A 390 38.21 -12.20 27.92
C LEU A 390 37.86 -13.69 27.90
N TRP A 391 36.75 -14.03 28.54
CA TRP A 391 36.04 -15.29 28.37
C TRP A 391 34.64 -15.01 27.83
N LEU A 392 34.18 -15.80 26.88
CA LEU A 392 32.92 -15.59 26.16
C LEU A 392 32.04 -16.84 26.24
N MET A 393 30.74 -16.60 26.42
CA MET A 393 29.69 -17.58 26.13
C MET A 393 28.99 -17.17 24.84
N ASP A 394 29.43 -17.76 23.74
CA ASP A 394 28.96 -17.53 22.37
C ASP A 394 28.09 -18.71 21.88
N ALA A 395 27.67 -18.71 20.61
CA ALA A 395 26.78 -19.73 20.07
C ALA A 395 27.36 -21.15 20.22
N VAL A 396 28.67 -21.34 20.02
CA VAL A 396 29.34 -22.64 20.15
C VAL A 396 29.44 -23.09 21.62
N SER A 397 29.64 -22.16 22.54
CA SER A 397 29.59 -22.43 23.98
C SER A 397 28.19 -22.88 24.41
N VAL A 398 27.16 -22.15 23.97
CA VAL A 398 25.76 -22.48 24.29
C VAL A 398 25.35 -23.82 23.68
N HIS A 399 25.81 -24.15 22.48
CA HIS A 399 25.57 -25.49 21.89
C HIS A 399 26.05 -26.61 22.82
N ASN A 400 27.28 -26.51 23.34
CA ASN A 400 27.82 -27.51 24.27
C ASN A 400 27.02 -27.57 25.58
N GLN A 401 26.60 -26.43 26.11
CA GLN A 401 25.74 -26.37 27.30
C GLN A 401 24.39 -27.06 27.05
N LEU A 402 23.78 -26.84 25.88
CA LEU A 402 22.54 -27.49 25.48
C LEU A 402 22.69 -29.00 25.33
N GLN A 403 23.84 -29.51 24.82
CA GLN A 403 24.10 -30.94 24.79
C GLN A 403 24.20 -31.53 26.20
N THR A 404 24.88 -30.84 27.13
CA THR A 404 24.94 -31.24 28.54
C THR A 404 23.55 -31.29 29.17
N LEU A 405 22.74 -30.23 29.00
CA LEU A 405 21.38 -30.15 29.55
C LEU A 405 20.44 -31.21 28.96
N LYS A 406 20.56 -31.48 27.65
CA LYS A 406 19.81 -32.55 26.96
C LYS A 406 20.14 -33.92 27.54
N GLY A 407 21.42 -34.19 27.82
CA GLY A 407 21.86 -35.44 28.46
C GLY A 407 21.28 -35.63 29.87
N LEU A 408 20.97 -34.54 30.57
CA LEU A 408 20.37 -34.54 31.91
C LEU A 408 18.84 -34.47 31.91
N GLY A 409 18.20 -34.34 30.74
CA GLY A 409 16.74 -34.28 30.62
C GLY A 409 16.11 -32.95 31.03
N VAL A 410 16.88 -31.87 31.08
CA VAL A 410 16.35 -30.51 31.34
C VAL A 410 15.65 -29.98 30.09
N ARG A 411 14.42 -29.48 30.25
CA ARG A 411 13.57 -29.00 29.15
C ARG A 411 13.35 -27.49 29.14
N ASN A 412 13.38 -26.85 30.30
CA ASN A 412 13.19 -25.40 30.42
C ASN A 412 14.55 -24.71 30.41
N ILE A 413 14.78 -23.86 29.40
CA ILE A 413 16.06 -23.19 29.16
C ILE A 413 15.84 -21.69 29.14
N GLY A 414 16.61 -20.94 29.94
CA GLY A 414 16.61 -19.49 29.95
C GLY A 414 17.75 -18.91 29.11
N ILE A 415 17.50 -17.81 28.40
CA ILE A 415 18.49 -17.04 27.65
C ILE A 415 18.73 -15.72 28.40
N TRP A 416 19.93 -15.58 28.98
CA TRP A 416 20.25 -14.48 29.89
C TRP A 416 21.48 -13.70 29.40
N SER A 417 21.32 -12.58 28.68
CA SER A 417 20.10 -11.83 28.38
C SER A 417 20.01 -11.47 26.90
N LEU A 418 18.81 -11.20 26.41
CA LEU A 418 18.62 -10.69 25.05
C LEU A 418 19.36 -9.36 24.86
N GLY A 419 19.92 -9.16 23.67
CA GLY A 419 20.76 -8.02 23.29
C GLY A 419 22.24 -8.21 23.60
N LYS A 420 22.62 -9.32 24.26
CA LYS A 420 24.02 -9.63 24.55
C LYS A 420 24.59 -10.78 23.71
N GLU A 421 23.73 -11.56 23.06
CA GLU A 421 24.09 -12.81 22.40
C GLU A 421 24.99 -12.68 21.17
N ASP A 422 25.69 -13.78 20.87
CA ASP A 422 26.09 -14.13 19.52
C ASP A 422 24.82 -14.39 18.68
N PRO A 423 24.59 -13.70 17.55
CA PRO A 423 23.43 -13.93 16.69
C PRO A 423 23.29 -15.38 16.21
N GLY A 424 24.40 -16.12 16.13
CA GLY A 424 24.39 -17.55 15.82
C GLY A 424 23.67 -18.41 16.86
N LEU A 425 23.41 -17.88 18.07
CA LEU A 425 22.61 -18.54 19.10
C LEU A 425 21.25 -18.97 18.56
N TRP A 426 20.59 -18.12 17.78
CA TRP A 426 19.26 -18.41 17.25
C TRP A 426 19.29 -19.59 16.27
N ASN A 427 20.38 -19.77 15.51
CA ASN A 427 20.57 -20.96 14.68
C ASN A 427 20.75 -22.23 15.53
N VAL A 428 21.51 -22.13 16.63
CA VAL A 428 21.68 -23.26 17.58
C VAL A 428 20.35 -23.70 18.19
N LEU A 429 19.49 -22.75 18.57
CA LEU A 429 18.18 -23.05 19.14
C LEU A 429 17.21 -23.64 18.09
N ALA A 430 17.25 -23.13 16.84
CA ALA A 430 16.38 -23.58 15.76
C ALA A 430 16.73 -24.98 15.24
N GLU A 431 18.02 -25.35 15.24
CA GLU A 431 18.54 -26.56 14.61
C GLU A 431 18.85 -27.72 15.58
N GLN A 432 18.37 -27.66 16.83
CA GLN A 432 18.65 -28.70 17.84
C GLN A 432 18.26 -30.15 17.42
N TYR A 433 17.56 -30.30 16.30
CA TYR A 433 17.06 -31.55 15.72
C TYR A 433 17.56 -31.85 14.29
N GLN A 434 18.52 -31.10 13.74
CA GLN A 434 19.05 -31.27 12.37
C GLN A 434 20.52 -31.77 12.35
N ASP A 435 20.98 -32.19 11.17
CA ASP A 435 22.32 -32.72 10.90
C ASP A 435 23.44 -31.73 11.29
N PRO A 436 24.50 -32.14 12.05
CA PRO A 436 25.65 -31.30 12.38
C PRO A 436 26.28 -30.55 11.20
N ALA A 437 26.19 -31.11 9.99
CA ALA A 437 26.66 -30.43 8.78
C ALA A 437 25.86 -29.14 8.44
N SER A 438 24.55 -29.12 8.70
CA SER A 438 23.70 -27.93 8.51
C SER A 438 24.10 -26.83 9.50
N LEU A 439 24.24 -27.19 10.77
CA LEU A 439 24.61 -26.25 11.84
C LEU A 439 26.00 -25.66 11.62
N MET A 440 26.95 -26.48 11.16
CA MET A 440 28.28 -25.99 10.76
C MET A 440 28.18 -24.91 9.68
N ALA A 441 27.37 -25.12 8.64
CA ALA A 441 27.20 -24.17 7.55
C ALA A 441 26.54 -22.85 8.03
N GLN A 442 25.57 -22.94 8.94
CA GLN A 442 24.87 -21.77 9.49
C GLN A 442 25.67 -20.98 10.52
N LEU A 443 26.54 -21.64 11.28
CA LEU A 443 27.42 -20.98 12.23
C LEU A 443 28.65 -20.37 11.58
N SER A 444 29.01 -20.77 10.35
CA SER A 444 30.22 -20.30 9.70
C SER A 444 30.29 -18.79 9.48
N PRO A 445 29.28 -18.13 8.87
CA PRO A 445 29.28 -16.68 8.75
C PRO A 445 28.97 -16.02 10.10
N MET A 446 29.82 -15.07 10.49
CA MET A 446 29.64 -14.27 11.69
C MET A 446 29.27 -12.84 11.28
N SER A 447 28.21 -12.29 11.85
CA SER A 447 27.78 -10.91 11.63
C SER A 447 27.35 -10.27 12.94
N LEU A 448 27.32 -8.93 12.99
CA LEU A 448 26.94 -8.15 14.16
C LEU A 448 25.76 -7.20 13.81
N PRO A 449 24.56 -7.73 13.50
CA PRO A 449 23.45 -6.94 12.99
C PRO A 449 22.86 -5.97 14.02
N ASN A 450 22.94 -6.32 15.32
CA ASN A 450 22.37 -5.54 16.42
C ASN A 450 23.43 -4.77 17.21
N TYR A 451 24.63 -4.56 16.65
CA TYR A 451 25.71 -3.83 17.31
C TYR A 451 26.36 -2.84 16.38
N ILE A 452 26.38 -1.58 16.80
CA ILE A 452 27.05 -0.46 16.13
C ILE A 452 28.03 0.15 17.12
N SER A 453 29.26 0.33 16.69
CA SER A 453 30.29 0.98 17.49
C SER A 453 30.17 2.51 17.34
N TYR A 454 30.07 3.22 18.46
CA TYR A 454 30.00 4.67 18.49
C TYR A 454 31.26 5.27 19.12
N GLU A 455 31.82 6.29 18.48
CA GLU A 455 32.89 7.12 19.04
C GLU A 455 32.49 8.60 19.06
N GLY A 456 33.13 9.40 19.91
CA GLY A 456 32.84 10.84 20.01
C GLY A 456 31.49 11.20 20.67
N LYS A 457 31.13 12.48 20.60
CA LYS A 457 29.94 13.09 21.19
C LYS A 457 29.39 14.20 20.28
N GLY A 458 28.08 14.43 20.34
CA GLY A 458 27.36 15.44 19.56
C GLY A 458 26.30 14.82 18.65
N ALA A 459 25.51 15.68 18.01
CA ALA A 459 24.32 15.28 17.26
C ALA A 459 24.61 14.82 15.82
N PHE A 460 25.77 15.16 15.25
CA PHE A 460 26.07 14.79 13.86
C PHE A 460 26.67 13.40 13.76
N LEU A 461 26.35 12.70 12.68
CA LEU A 461 26.78 11.32 12.44
C LEU A 461 27.70 11.23 11.23
N GLU A 462 28.78 10.47 11.38
CA GLU A 462 29.70 10.10 10.30
C GLU A 462 30.01 8.60 10.40
N VAL A 463 29.63 7.82 9.40
CA VAL A 463 30.05 6.43 9.21
C VAL A 463 31.53 6.43 8.86
N THR A 464 32.37 5.98 9.80
CA THR A 464 33.83 5.95 9.67
C THR A 464 34.35 4.59 9.20
N SER A 465 33.58 3.52 9.36
CA SER A 465 33.93 2.18 8.88
C SER A 465 32.69 1.34 8.58
N GLU A 466 32.75 0.58 7.48
CA GLU A 466 31.73 -0.40 7.11
C GLU A 466 31.83 -1.67 7.95
N ALA A 467 30.70 -2.36 8.14
CA ALA A 467 30.69 -3.68 8.75
C ALA A 467 31.38 -4.71 7.84
N GLU A 468 32.21 -5.56 8.44
CA GLU A 468 32.85 -6.68 7.75
C GLU A 468 32.36 -7.99 8.35
N PRO A 469 31.84 -8.95 7.55
CA PRO A 469 31.49 -10.26 8.07
C PRO A 469 32.75 -11.03 8.49
N GLY A 470 32.60 -11.82 9.56
CA GLY A 470 33.59 -12.77 10.03
C GLY A 470 33.32 -14.18 9.51
N LEU A 471 34.30 -15.05 9.70
CA LEU A 471 34.26 -16.45 9.32
C LEU A 471 34.83 -17.31 10.45
N ARG A 472 34.04 -18.28 10.90
CA ARG A 472 34.46 -19.37 11.77
C ARG A 472 34.20 -20.73 11.12
N PHE A 473 35.00 -21.72 11.49
CA PHE A 473 34.76 -23.12 11.15
C PHE A 473 34.63 -23.91 12.43
N VAL A 474 33.52 -24.63 12.58
CA VAL A 474 33.17 -25.36 13.80
C VAL A 474 33.31 -26.86 13.53
N SER A 475 34.09 -27.56 14.35
CA SER A 475 34.24 -29.00 14.27
C SER A 475 33.45 -29.68 15.39
N PHE A 476 32.61 -30.66 15.04
CA PHE A 476 31.82 -31.42 16.00
C PHE A 476 32.40 -32.82 16.22
N ASP A 477 32.27 -33.32 17.44
CA ASP A 477 32.45 -34.73 17.75
C ASP A 477 31.25 -35.53 17.23
N THR A 478 31.52 -36.53 16.40
CA THR A 478 30.47 -37.27 15.68
C THR A 478 29.65 -38.22 16.57
N GLN A 479 30.11 -38.53 17.78
CA GLN A 479 29.41 -39.42 18.71
C GLN A 479 28.59 -38.63 19.73
N THR A 480 29.16 -37.55 20.26
CA THR A 480 28.58 -36.79 21.36
C THR A 480 27.86 -35.52 20.90
N GLY A 481 28.17 -35.03 19.69
CA GLY A 481 27.62 -33.79 19.15
C GLY A 481 28.23 -32.52 19.76
N PHE A 482 29.23 -32.63 20.64
CA PHE A 482 29.94 -31.48 21.22
C PHE A 482 30.85 -30.82 20.19
N VAL A 483 30.98 -29.51 20.27
CA VAL A 483 32.00 -28.74 19.56
C VAL A 483 33.37 -29.11 20.13
N ARG A 484 34.24 -29.65 19.28
CA ARG A 484 35.61 -30.06 19.58
C ARG A 484 36.61 -28.94 19.33
N ASP A 485 36.42 -28.18 18.26
CA ASP A 485 37.34 -27.10 17.87
C ASP A 485 36.61 -26.03 17.08
N VAL A 486 37.12 -24.79 17.17
CA VAL A 486 36.62 -23.66 16.41
C VAL A 486 37.79 -22.86 15.87
N GLU A 487 37.91 -22.84 14.53
CA GLU A 487 38.90 -22.03 13.83
C GLU A 487 38.27 -20.69 13.43
N TYR A 488 38.74 -19.60 14.03
CA TYR A 488 38.35 -18.24 13.68
C TYR A 488 39.28 -17.70 12.59
N GLN A 489 38.87 -17.82 11.32
CA GLN A 489 39.65 -17.32 10.20
C GLN A 489 39.62 -15.78 10.12
N LYS A 490 38.45 -15.19 10.39
CA LYS A 490 38.26 -13.74 10.39
C LYS A 490 37.22 -13.36 11.43
N LEU A 491 37.52 -12.37 12.28
CA LEU A 491 36.53 -11.83 13.21
C LEU A 491 35.63 -10.80 12.52
N PRO A 492 34.32 -10.77 12.83
CA PRO A 492 33.43 -9.75 12.30
C PRO A 492 33.77 -8.38 12.89
N LYS A 493 33.57 -7.33 12.10
CA LYS A 493 33.65 -5.94 12.56
C LYS A 493 32.29 -5.27 12.36
N PRO A 494 31.78 -4.50 13.35
CA PRO A 494 30.53 -3.78 13.20
C PRO A 494 30.73 -2.53 12.34
N TYR A 495 29.62 -1.87 11.99
CA TYR A 495 29.70 -0.48 11.54
C TYR A 495 30.26 0.40 12.67
N ARG A 496 31.08 1.38 12.30
CA ARG A 496 31.54 2.41 13.22
C ARG A 496 31.00 3.76 12.81
N LEU A 497 30.37 4.44 13.76
CA LEU A 497 29.85 5.78 13.62
C LEU A 497 30.56 6.71 14.60
N LYS A 498 30.95 7.88 14.10
CA LYS A 498 31.46 8.98 14.89
C LYS A 498 30.35 10.00 15.12
N ARG A 499 30.15 10.34 16.39
CA ARG A 499 29.35 11.48 16.85
C ARG A 499 30.25 12.70 17.01
N TYR A 500 29.84 13.81 16.42
CA TYR A 500 30.61 15.06 16.46
C TYR A 500 29.70 16.29 16.52
N GLY A 501 30.31 17.47 16.68
CA GLY A 501 29.61 18.75 16.81
C GLY A 501 28.96 18.95 18.18
N GLN A 502 29.57 18.46 19.25
CA GLN A 502 29.14 18.75 20.63
C GLN A 502 29.41 20.24 20.96
N PRO A 503 28.38 21.05 21.25
CA PRO A 503 28.60 22.44 21.65
C PRO A 503 29.07 22.61 23.09
N ALA A 504 29.38 23.85 23.43
CA ALA A 504 29.42 24.30 24.83
C ALA A 504 28.06 24.05 25.52
N ALA A 505 28.10 23.70 26.81
CA ALA A 505 26.94 23.17 27.55
C ALA A 505 25.66 24.04 27.50
N HIS A 506 25.79 25.36 27.32
CA HIS A 506 24.66 26.30 27.30
C HIS A 506 24.13 26.66 25.91
N LYS A 507 24.70 26.12 24.82
CA LYS A 507 24.18 26.37 23.47
C LYS A 507 23.15 25.31 23.06
N LEU A 508 22.04 25.74 22.49
CA LEU A 508 20.95 24.88 22.02
C LEU A 508 20.59 25.21 20.57
N VAL A 509 20.14 24.22 19.81
CA VAL A 509 19.61 24.41 18.45
C VAL A 509 18.19 23.88 18.40
N LEU A 510 17.26 24.71 17.92
CA LEU A 510 15.90 24.28 17.59
C LEU A 510 15.87 23.75 16.15
N THR A 511 15.34 22.55 15.98
CA THR A 511 15.16 21.93 14.67
C THR A 511 13.73 21.47 14.48
N PHE A 512 13.26 21.49 13.23
CA PHE A 512 11.89 21.14 12.87
C PHE A 512 11.87 20.16 11.70
N ASP A 513 11.09 19.08 11.82
CA ASP A 513 10.91 18.05 10.80
C ASP A 513 9.45 17.98 10.30
N ASP A 514 9.27 17.36 9.12
CA ASP A 514 8.01 17.08 8.41
C ASP A 514 7.35 18.24 7.65
N GLY A 515 7.76 19.48 7.88
CA GLY A 515 7.26 20.66 7.17
C GLY A 515 7.76 20.80 5.73
N PRO A 516 7.39 21.89 5.03
CA PRO A 516 6.58 23.00 5.51
C PRO A 516 5.06 22.74 5.48
N HIS A 517 4.34 23.20 6.51
CA HIS A 517 2.89 23.21 6.60
C HIS A 517 2.35 24.65 6.62
N ALA A 518 1.25 24.92 5.90
CA ALA A 518 0.68 26.26 5.70
C ALA A 518 0.45 27.05 6.99
N ASP A 519 -0.08 26.37 8.02
CA ASP A 519 -0.42 26.96 9.32
C ASP A 519 0.71 26.84 10.34
N TYR A 520 1.21 25.63 10.62
CA TYR A 520 2.17 25.37 11.70
C TYR A 520 3.55 25.97 11.44
N THR A 521 4.17 25.67 10.30
CA THR A 521 5.48 26.23 9.92
C THR A 521 5.42 27.75 9.84
N ARG A 522 4.32 28.32 9.34
CA ARG A 522 4.12 29.77 9.30
C ARG A 522 4.13 30.39 10.70
N ALA A 523 3.35 29.83 11.64
CA ALA A 523 3.29 30.32 13.02
C ALA A 523 4.60 30.15 13.78
N ILE A 524 5.34 29.06 13.50
CA ILE A 524 6.69 28.83 14.05
C ILE A 524 7.64 29.90 13.53
N LEU A 525 7.69 30.14 12.21
CA LEU A 525 8.54 31.18 11.62
C LEU A 525 8.19 32.58 12.16
N ASP A 526 6.90 32.88 12.38
CA ASP A 526 6.46 34.14 13.00
C ASP A 526 7.06 34.29 14.41
N THR A 527 6.97 33.23 15.23
CA THR A 527 7.54 33.19 16.58
C THR A 527 9.07 33.31 16.57
N LEU A 528 9.75 32.61 15.67
CA LEU A 528 11.22 32.65 15.56
C LEU A 528 11.70 34.04 15.15
N LYS A 529 10.99 34.71 14.24
CA LYS A 529 11.26 36.08 13.83
C LYS A 529 11.07 37.08 14.98
N GLU A 530 9.95 36.97 15.72
CA GLU A 530 9.67 37.83 16.88
C GLU A 530 10.69 37.66 18.00
N THR A 531 11.11 36.42 18.24
CA THR A 531 12.08 36.10 19.30
C THR A 531 13.55 36.20 18.85
N GLN A 532 13.80 36.48 17.57
CA GLN A 532 15.12 36.49 16.94
C GLN A 532 15.90 35.19 17.24
N THR A 533 15.24 34.05 17.06
CA THR A 533 15.79 32.73 17.39
C THR A 533 16.17 31.98 16.11
N PRO A 534 17.45 31.61 15.89
CA PRO A 534 17.83 30.77 14.77
C PRO A 534 17.25 29.35 14.92
N ALA A 535 17.02 28.68 13.79
CA ALA A 535 16.51 27.32 13.74
C ALA A 535 16.94 26.63 12.44
N ALA A 536 16.82 25.30 12.41
CA ALA A 536 17.01 24.50 11.19
C ALA A 536 15.75 23.69 10.85
N PHE A 537 15.38 23.65 9.57
CA PHE A 537 14.19 22.94 9.09
C PHE A 537 14.60 21.79 8.16
N PHE A 538 14.26 20.55 8.50
CA PHE A 538 14.41 19.41 7.62
C PHE A 538 13.10 19.17 6.88
N VAL A 539 13.03 19.72 5.68
CA VAL A 539 11.79 19.78 4.90
C VAL A 539 11.56 18.51 4.09
N VAL A 540 10.30 18.19 3.85
CA VAL A 540 9.86 17.10 2.97
C VAL A 540 9.51 17.66 1.60
N GLY A 541 10.07 17.08 0.54
CA GLY A 541 9.94 17.63 -0.82
C GLY A 541 8.49 17.74 -1.33
N ALA A 542 7.64 16.77 -1.02
CA ALA A 542 6.21 16.83 -1.34
C ALA A 542 5.51 18.03 -0.68
N ARG A 543 5.91 18.40 0.53
CA ARG A 543 5.37 19.56 1.27
C ARG A 543 5.89 20.89 0.74
N VAL A 544 7.15 20.92 0.32
CA VAL A 544 7.72 22.09 -0.37
C VAL A 544 6.98 22.39 -1.69
N LEU A 545 6.48 21.37 -2.41
CA LEU A 545 5.68 21.59 -3.62
C LEU A 545 4.30 22.20 -3.34
N GLU A 546 3.75 21.99 -2.15
CA GLU A 546 2.50 22.58 -1.68
C GLU A 546 2.73 24.02 -1.20
N GLU A 547 3.80 24.26 -0.44
CA GLU A 547 4.12 25.54 0.20
C GLU A 547 5.53 26.07 -0.15
N PRO A 548 5.84 26.36 -1.43
CA PRO A 548 7.17 26.78 -1.86
C PRO A 548 7.61 28.13 -1.29
N ASP A 549 6.65 29.01 -0.97
CA ASP A 549 6.92 30.33 -0.39
C ASP A 549 7.47 30.22 1.04
N LEU A 550 7.09 29.18 1.79
CA LEU A 550 7.60 28.97 3.15
C LEU A 550 9.07 28.53 3.14
N LEU A 551 9.48 27.67 2.18
CA LEU A 551 10.89 27.34 1.99
C LEU A 551 11.72 28.60 1.71
N LYS A 552 11.21 29.47 0.82
CA LYS A 552 11.88 30.72 0.50
C LYS A 552 11.99 31.64 1.72
N ARG A 553 10.91 31.76 2.50
CA ARG A 553 10.87 32.53 3.73
C ARG A 553 11.87 32.03 4.77
N MET A 554 12.00 30.72 4.97
CA MET A 554 13.00 30.14 5.90
C MET A 554 14.40 30.69 5.61
N ILE A 555 14.76 30.74 4.33
CA ILE A 555 16.10 31.16 3.88
C ILE A 555 16.26 32.68 3.97
N GLU A 556 15.24 33.45 3.55
CA GLU A 556 15.25 34.91 3.66
C GLU A 556 15.31 35.40 5.12
N GLU A 557 14.73 34.64 6.06
CA GLU A 557 14.77 34.92 7.50
C GLU A 557 16.04 34.36 8.20
N GLY A 558 16.93 33.71 7.45
CA GLY A 558 18.25 33.27 7.93
C GLY A 558 18.29 31.91 8.61
N HIS A 559 17.25 31.09 8.47
CA HIS A 559 17.22 29.72 8.98
C HIS A 559 18.02 28.76 8.08
N GLU A 560 18.45 27.64 8.66
CA GLU A 560 19.09 26.56 7.91
C GLU A 560 18.04 25.60 7.38
N VAL A 561 18.23 25.06 6.18
CA VAL A 561 17.31 24.10 5.56
C VAL A 561 18.07 22.84 5.22
N GLY A 562 17.57 21.70 5.70
CA GLY A 562 18.06 20.36 5.40
C GLY A 562 17.02 19.53 4.66
N SER A 563 17.49 18.39 4.15
CA SER A 563 16.65 17.40 3.48
C SER A 563 16.10 16.38 4.48
N HIS A 564 14.79 16.18 4.46
CA HIS A 564 14.10 15.04 5.08
C HIS A 564 13.54 14.06 4.04
N THR A 565 14.20 13.97 2.88
CA THR A 565 13.78 13.25 1.65
C THR A 565 12.62 13.90 0.88
N PHE A 566 12.31 13.39 -0.32
CA PHE A 566 11.25 13.95 -1.13
C PHE A 566 9.86 13.48 -0.67
N SER A 567 9.70 12.21 -0.29
CA SER A 567 8.39 11.63 0.07
C SER A 567 8.31 10.97 1.45
N HIS A 568 9.32 11.16 2.31
CA HIS A 568 9.35 10.65 3.68
C HIS A 568 9.26 9.11 3.82
N PRO A 569 9.99 8.28 3.04
CA PRO A 569 9.95 6.83 3.20
C PRO A 569 10.90 6.34 4.29
N ARG A 570 10.69 5.10 4.76
CA ARG A 570 11.71 4.34 5.51
C ARG A 570 12.87 3.98 4.61
N MET A 571 13.98 4.71 4.74
CA MET A 571 15.13 4.59 3.85
C MET A 571 15.82 3.22 3.89
N ASP A 572 15.68 2.47 4.99
CA ASP A 572 16.15 1.09 5.14
C ASP A 572 15.30 0.05 4.36
N GLN A 573 14.11 0.43 3.90
CA GLN A 573 13.16 -0.47 3.24
C GLN A 573 13.00 -0.21 1.73
N VAL A 574 13.62 0.84 1.21
CA VAL A 574 13.53 1.22 -0.21
C VAL A 574 14.74 0.72 -1.01
N SER A 575 14.57 0.58 -2.32
CA SER A 575 15.66 0.20 -3.22
C SER A 575 16.72 1.29 -3.31
N GLN A 576 17.92 0.95 -3.79
CA GLN A 576 18.98 1.94 -4.02
C GLN A 576 18.56 2.92 -5.13
N SER A 577 17.85 2.43 -6.14
CA SER A 577 17.25 3.27 -7.18
C SER A 577 16.24 4.29 -6.61
N ARG A 578 15.41 3.88 -5.64
CA ARG A 578 14.48 4.80 -4.96
C ARG A 578 15.22 5.77 -4.06
N THR A 579 16.24 5.32 -3.34
CA THR A 579 17.11 6.18 -2.52
C THR A 579 17.73 7.31 -3.35
N ALA A 580 18.30 6.97 -4.52
CA ALA A 580 18.85 7.96 -5.44
C ALA A 580 17.79 8.96 -5.92
N LEU A 581 16.59 8.48 -6.24
CA LEU A 581 15.47 9.33 -6.65
C LEU A 581 15.04 10.30 -5.53
N GLU A 582 14.89 9.82 -4.29
CA GLU A 582 14.53 10.66 -3.13
C GLU A 582 15.52 11.81 -2.94
N HIS A 583 16.83 11.49 -2.88
CA HIS A 583 17.86 12.51 -2.68
C HIS A 583 18.01 13.42 -3.90
N GLY A 584 17.95 12.87 -5.12
CA GLY A 584 18.09 13.63 -6.36
C GLY A 584 16.94 14.62 -6.57
N MET A 585 15.69 14.18 -6.38
CA MET A 585 14.52 15.06 -6.45
C MET A 585 14.59 16.14 -5.38
N MET A 586 14.97 15.79 -4.16
CA MET A 586 15.04 16.73 -3.05
C MET A 586 16.10 17.81 -3.27
N SER A 587 17.29 17.42 -3.74
CA SER A 587 18.38 18.33 -4.07
C SER A 587 17.97 19.33 -5.16
N LYS A 588 17.39 18.85 -6.26
CA LYS A 588 16.88 19.73 -7.34
C LYS A 588 15.77 20.65 -6.88
N LEU A 589 14.88 20.16 -6.02
CA LEU A 589 13.75 20.93 -5.53
C LEU A 589 14.20 22.11 -4.66
N ILE A 590 15.05 21.84 -3.64
CA ILE A 590 15.58 22.89 -2.77
C ILE A 590 16.36 23.90 -3.62
N ALA A 591 17.27 23.44 -4.49
CA ALA A 591 18.06 24.32 -5.35
C ALA A 591 17.19 25.17 -6.29
N GLY A 592 16.18 24.57 -6.93
CA GLY A 592 15.30 25.25 -7.88
C GLY A 592 14.43 26.35 -7.26
N TYR A 593 13.94 26.14 -6.03
CA TYR A 593 13.08 27.11 -5.35
C TYR A 593 13.83 28.14 -4.50
N SER A 594 14.99 27.78 -3.96
CA SER A 594 15.75 28.65 -3.06
C SER A 594 16.99 29.31 -3.66
N GLY A 595 17.51 28.79 -4.77
CA GLY A 595 18.83 29.18 -5.28
C GLY A 595 20.01 28.70 -4.43
N HIS A 596 19.77 27.83 -3.44
CA HIS A 596 20.79 27.26 -2.56
C HIS A 596 20.72 25.73 -2.61
N GLU A 597 21.87 25.06 -2.59
CA GLU A 597 21.90 23.62 -2.28
C GLU A 597 21.83 23.43 -0.76
N THR A 598 21.64 22.19 -0.31
CA THR A 598 21.82 21.85 1.10
C THR A 598 22.69 20.62 1.25
N LYS A 599 23.63 20.68 2.20
CA LYS A 599 24.38 19.52 2.68
C LYS A 599 23.71 18.86 3.88
N LEU A 600 22.77 19.54 4.55
CA LEU A 600 22.13 19.00 5.74
C LEU A 600 21.12 17.92 5.34
N TYR A 601 21.19 16.79 6.03
CA TYR A 601 20.25 15.68 5.87
C TYR A 601 19.89 15.09 7.22
N ARG A 602 18.61 14.79 7.41
CA ARG A 602 18.12 14.01 8.53
C ARG A 602 17.27 12.89 7.98
N GLU A 603 17.62 11.65 8.32
CA GLU A 603 16.89 10.48 7.81
C GLU A 603 15.49 10.40 8.45
N PRO A 604 14.44 10.13 7.66
CA PRO A 604 13.12 9.78 8.20
C PRO A 604 13.20 8.66 9.24
N PHE A 605 12.50 8.84 10.35
CA PHE A 605 12.47 7.89 11.47
C PHE A 605 13.84 7.64 12.13
N LEU A 606 14.80 8.55 11.96
CA LEU A 606 16.08 8.47 12.67
C LEU A 606 15.86 8.66 14.16
N ARG A 607 16.43 7.76 14.97
CA ARG A 607 16.36 7.84 16.42
C ARG A 607 17.32 8.89 16.96
N ALA A 608 16.97 9.51 18.10
CA ALA A 608 17.92 10.23 18.94
C ALA A 608 19.19 9.39 19.23
N GLY A 609 20.36 10.02 19.11
CA GLY A 609 21.66 9.34 19.27
C GLY A 609 22.11 8.44 18.10
N GLY A 610 21.28 8.22 17.08
CA GLY A 610 21.62 7.47 15.86
C GLY A 610 21.06 6.04 15.79
N PRO A 611 21.34 5.31 14.68
CA PRO A 611 20.85 3.94 14.48
C PRO A 611 21.45 2.94 15.48
N ILE A 612 20.67 1.95 15.89
CA ILE A 612 21.12 0.83 16.76
C ILE A 612 21.17 -0.52 16.02
N GLU A 613 20.72 -0.55 14.75
CA GLU A 613 20.71 -1.73 13.88
C GLU A 613 21.55 -1.47 12.63
N ALA A 614 22.39 -2.43 12.25
CA ALA A 614 23.32 -2.33 11.12
C ALA A 614 22.62 -2.05 9.77
N SER A 615 21.41 -2.57 9.60
CA SER A 615 20.60 -2.38 8.38
C SER A 615 20.26 -0.90 8.13
N ARG A 616 20.15 -0.09 9.19
CA ARG A 616 19.88 1.36 9.14
C ARG A 616 21.10 2.21 8.79
N VAL A 617 22.31 1.66 8.81
CA VAL A 617 23.54 2.43 8.53
C VAL A 617 23.77 2.59 7.02
N ARG A 618 23.32 1.64 6.21
CA ARG A 618 23.60 1.63 4.76
C ARG A 618 23.02 2.84 4.03
N SER A 619 21.82 3.28 4.40
CA SER A 619 21.18 4.48 3.85
C SER A 619 21.98 5.75 4.15
N LEU A 620 22.57 5.84 5.35
CA LEU A 620 23.41 6.96 5.77
C LEU A 620 24.70 7.08 4.94
N MET A 621 25.28 5.95 4.54
CA MET A 621 26.48 5.94 3.70
C MET A 621 26.25 6.55 2.31
N ASP A 622 25.08 6.34 1.70
CA ASP A 622 24.75 6.94 0.39
C ASP A 622 24.73 8.48 0.49
N VAL A 623 24.23 9.01 1.61
CA VAL A 623 24.22 10.45 1.88
C VAL A 623 25.64 10.99 2.04
N GLN A 624 26.47 10.31 2.83
CA GLN A 624 27.88 10.70 2.98
C GLN A 624 28.66 10.64 1.66
N ALA A 625 28.43 9.61 0.84
CA ALA A 625 29.07 9.47 -0.47
C ALA A 625 28.72 10.63 -1.43
N ARG A 626 27.58 11.30 -1.21
CA ARG A 626 27.14 12.50 -1.94
C ARG A 626 27.62 13.82 -1.31
N GLY A 627 28.40 13.75 -0.22
CA GLY A 627 28.87 14.93 0.51
C GLY A 627 27.83 15.55 1.45
N GLY A 628 26.76 14.82 1.77
CA GLY A 628 25.78 15.23 2.77
C GLY A 628 26.30 15.04 4.20
N ILE A 629 25.82 15.90 5.10
CA ILE A 629 26.08 15.93 6.53
C ILE A 629 24.82 15.42 7.23
N ILE A 630 24.96 14.31 7.95
CA ILE A 630 23.86 13.68 8.66
C ILE A 630 23.70 14.39 10.01
N SER A 631 22.59 15.11 10.16
CA SER A 631 22.20 15.77 11.40
C SER A 631 21.23 14.87 12.17
N GLY A 632 21.69 14.35 13.30
CA GLY A 632 20.84 13.68 14.27
C GLY A 632 20.09 14.67 15.15
N MET A 633 19.69 14.18 16.31
CA MET A 633 18.91 14.86 17.32
C MET A 633 19.25 14.26 18.68
N ASP A 634 19.18 15.08 19.72
CA ASP A 634 19.47 14.63 21.08
C ASP A 634 18.20 14.59 21.93
N ILE A 635 17.34 15.61 21.80
CA ILE A 635 16.15 15.81 22.64
C ILE A 635 14.92 15.82 21.74
N VAL A 636 14.08 14.79 21.88
CA VAL A 636 12.91 14.57 21.01
C VAL A 636 11.67 14.28 21.87
N PRO A 637 10.83 15.27 22.19
CA PRO A 637 9.51 14.98 22.74
C PRO A 637 8.68 14.23 21.71
N LYS A 638 7.81 13.32 22.17
CA LYS A 638 6.86 12.59 21.33
C LYS A 638 5.66 13.47 20.96
N ASP A 639 5.92 14.65 20.42
CA ASP A 639 4.92 15.69 20.14
C ASP A 639 3.89 15.29 19.06
N TRP A 640 4.13 14.18 18.36
CA TRP A 640 3.16 13.53 17.45
C TRP A 640 2.20 12.55 18.14
N GLU A 641 2.41 12.16 19.40
CA GLU A 641 1.56 11.22 20.14
C GLU A 641 0.41 11.92 20.91
N GLY A 642 0.16 13.21 20.62
CA GLY A 642 -0.93 13.98 21.24
C GLY A 642 -0.60 14.56 22.62
N LEU A 643 0.70 14.77 22.92
CA LEU A 643 1.15 15.46 24.13
C LEU A 643 0.59 16.89 24.21
N THR A 644 0.30 17.34 25.43
CA THR A 644 -0.06 18.74 25.68
C THR A 644 1.16 19.65 25.57
N THR A 645 0.92 20.94 25.33
CA THR A 645 1.98 21.96 25.27
C THR A 645 2.89 21.95 26.51
N GLN A 646 2.32 21.78 27.71
CA GLN A 646 3.10 21.79 28.95
C GLN A 646 3.96 20.54 29.09
N GLU A 647 3.45 19.36 28.72
CA GLU A 647 4.23 18.10 28.74
C GLU A 647 5.44 18.16 27.80
N ILE A 648 5.27 18.77 26.60
CA ILE A 648 6.37 19.01 25.67
C ILE A 648 7.43 19.92 26.31
N VAL A 649 7.00 21.02 26.93
CA VAL A 649 7.91 21.98 27.59
C VAL A 649 8.66 21.31 28.75
N ASP A 650 7.95 20.61 29.62
CA ASP A 650 8.52 19.96 30.80
C ASP A 650 9.53 18.87 30.42
N TYR A 651 9.21 18.08 29.39
CA TYR A 651 10.12 17.06 28.85
C TYR A 651 11.41 17.70 28.33
N VAL A 652 11.31 18.68 27.42
CA VAL A 652 12.48 19.31 26.79
C VAL A 652 13.35 20.01 27.84
N VAL A 653 12.74 20.81 28.73
CA VAL A 653 13.47 21.50 29.80
C VAL A 653 14.13 20.50 30.75
N GLY A 654 13.45 19.40 31.08
CA GLY A 654 13.99 18.32 31.90
C GLY A 654 15.23 17.66 31.29
N GLU A 655 15.17 17.31 30.00
CA GLU A 655 16.28 16.69 29.28
C GLU A 655 17.47 17.65 29.09
N VAL A 656 17.20 18.92 28.79
CA VAL A 656 18.23 19.95 28.71
C VAL A 656 18.96 20.11 30.06
N LYS A 657 18.24 20.13 31.19
CA LYS A 657 18.84 20.22 32.53
C LYS A 657 19.66 19.00 32.92
N ARG A 658 19.28 17.81 32.43
CA ARG A 658 20.05 16.56 32.61
C ARG A 658 21.31 16.52 31.73
N GLY A 659 21.45 17.44 30.79
CA GLY A 659 22.54 17.46 29.82
C GLY A 659 22.41 16.36 28.77
N ALA A 660 21.18 15.98 28.40
CA ALA A 660 20.89 14.93 27.43
C ALA A 660 21.39 15.26 26.01
N GLY A 661 21.59 16.55 25.71
CA GLY A 661 22.25 17.05 24.51
C GLY A 661 21.82 18.46 24.17
N ASN A 662 21.98 18.86 22.90
CA ASN A 662 21.91 20.27 22.51
C ASN A 662 21.06 20.52 21.26
N VAL A 663 20.71 19.48 20.50
CA VAL A 663 19.82 19.60 19.34
C VAL A 663 18.42 19.11 19.73
N ILE A 664 17.49 20.06 19.81
CA ILE A 664 16.07 19.83 20.11
C ILE A 664 15.32 19.66 18.79
N LEU A 665 14.49 18.62 18.68
CA LEU A 665 13.60 18.40 17.55
C LEU A 665 12.14 18.59 17.97
N LEU A 666 11.38 19.33 17.17
CA LEU A 666 9.91 19.36 17.19
C LEU A 666 9.38 19.12 15.78
N HIS A 667 8.11 18.74 15.62
CA HIS A 667 7.54 18.52 14.30
C HIS A 667 6.69 19.73 13.85
N ASP A 668 6.93 20.22 12.64
CA ASP A 668 6.15 21.32 12.03
C ASP A 668 5.27 20.88 10.85
N GLY A 669 5.24 19.58 10.57
CA GLY A 669 4.31 18.95 9.62
C GLY A 669 3.69 17.65 10.16
N GLY A 670 2.83 17.03 9.34
CA GLY A 670 2.11 15.81 9.70
C GLY A 670 0.68 16.07 10.16
N GLU A 671 0.26 15.41 11.24
CA GLU A 671 -1.08 15.56 11.83
C GLU A 671 -1.20 16.87 12.64
N ASP A 672 -2.05 16.93 13.67
CA ASP A 672 -2.16 18.13 14.51
C ASP A 672 -0.84 18.44 15.22
N ARG A 673 -0.29 19.64 15.01
CA ARG A 673 0.93 20.17 15.64
C ARG A 673 0.67 21.44 16.43
N SER A 674 -0.58 21.75 16.74
CA SER A 674 -0.96 22.96 17.49
C SER A 674 -0.26 23.03 18.86
N ALA A 675 -0.07 21.90 19.52
CA ALA A 675 0.65 21.82 20.79
C ALA A 675 2.13 22.15 20.66
N SER A 676 2.81 21.63 19.63
CA SER A 676 4.22 21.92 19.31
C SER A 676 4.41 23.40 18.98
N VAL A 677 3.54 23.97 18.13
CA VAL A 677 3.56 25.41 17.79
C VAL A 677 3.43 26.27 19.06
N ALA A 678 2.50 25.93 19.95
CA ALA A 678 2.32 26.65 21.21
C ALA A 678 3.49 26.46 22.21
N ALA A 679 4.24 25.36 22.11
CA ALA A 679 5.38 25.08 22.98
C ALA A 679 6.61 25.92 22.62
N VAL A 680 6.84 26.22 21.32
CA VAL A 680 8.02 26.97 20.84
C VAL A 680 8.27 28.28 21.61
N PRO A 681 7.31 29.22 21.74
CA PRO A 681 7.57 30.48 22.46
C PRO A 681 7.88 30.26 23.95
N LEU A 682 7.24 29.27 24.58
CA LEU A 682 7.45 28.92 25.99
C LEU A 682 8.83 28.30 26.22
N LEU A 683 9.27 27.41 25.33
CA LEU A 683 10.61 26.81 25.35
C LEU A 683 11.68 27.88 25.23
N ILE A 684 11.55 28.78 24.24
CA ILE A 684 12.51 29.85 23.99
C ILE A 684 12.62 30.76 25.22
N ALA A 685 11.48 31.19 25.77
CA ALA A 685 11.47 32.07 26.95
C ALA A 685 12.05 31.39 28.20
N THR A 686 11.66 30.14 28.46
CA THR A 686 12.09 29.39 29.64
C THR A 686 13.58 29.10 29.61
N LEU A 687 14.08 28.54 28.49
CA LEU A 687 15.49 28.16 28.37
C LEU A 687 16.42 29.39 28.35
N ARG A 688 16.01 30.52 27.74
CA ARG A 688 16.78 31.78 27.84
C ARG A 688 16.83 32.30 29.27
N THR A 689 15.73 32.20 30.03
CA THR A 689 15.70 32.61 31.45
C THR A 689 16.64 31.76 32.30
N GLU A 690 16.82 30.49 31.93
CA GLU A 690 17.76 29.57 32.57
C GLU A 690 19.22 29.72 32.08
N GLY A 691 19.48 30.66 31.18
CA GLY A 691 20.82 31.01 30.72
C GLY A 691 21.31 30.27 29.48
N TYR A 692 20.43 29.58 28.75
CA TYR A 692 20.77 28.94 27.47
C TYR A 692 20.72 29.93 26.30
N GLU A 693 21.64 29.75 25.35
CA GLU A 693 21.75 30.52 24.11
C GLU A 693 21.31 29.65 22.92
N PHE A 694 20.41 30.17 22.07
CA PHE A 694 20.02 29.49 20.84
C PHE A 694 20.99 29.82 19.70
N THR A 695 21.49 28.80 19.01
CA THR A 695 22.48 28.91 17.92
C THR A 695 22.07 28.09 16.68
N THR A 696 22.95 27.98 15.69
CA THR A 696 22.76 27.27 14.41
C THR A 696 23.53 25.95 14.36
N LEU A 697 23.14 25.04 13.46
CA LEU A 697 23.90 23.82 13.17
C LEU A 697 25.29 24.15 12.59
N ALA A 698 25.42 25.22 11.81
CA ALA A 698 26.71 25.71 11.32
C ALA A 698 27.68 26.05 12.46
N ASP A 699 27.21 26.75 13.51
CA ASP A 699 28.00 27.07 14.69
C ASP A 699 28.45 25.80 15.43
N LEU A 700 27.58 24.79 15.56
CA LEU A 700 27.93 23.49 16.15
C LEU A 700 29.03 22.76 15.37
N LEU A 701 29.03 22.90 14.04
CA LEU A 701 30.00 22.30 13.14
C LEU A 701 31.28 23.14 12.99
N GLY A 702 31.35 24.34 13.58
CA GLY A 702 32.45 25.28 13.37
C GLY A 702 32.57 25.73 11.91
N THR A 703 31.45 25.84 11.20
CA THR A 703 31.37 26.23 9.79
C THR A 703 30.44 27.45 9.62
N THR A 704 30.17 27.83 8.37
CA THR A 704 29.28 28.95 8.03
C THR A 704 27.98 28.44 7.40
N HIS A 705 26.91 29.22 7.54
CA HIS A 705 25.63 28.97 6.86
C HIS A 705 25.83 28.75 5.35
N SER A 706 26.62 29.61 4.69
CA SER A 706 26.96 29.49 3.26
C SER A 706 27.75 28.22 2.89
N ALA A 707 28.43 27.57 3.84
CA ALA A 707 29.15 26.33 3.57
C ALA A 707 28.23 25.10 3.65
N LEU A 708 27.18 25.16 4.47
CA LEU A 708 26.12 24.14 4.56
C LEU A 708 25.08 24.31 3.46
N MET A 709 24.78 25.56 3.10
CA MET A 709 23.83 25.94 2.06
C MET A 709 24.51 26.84 1.03
N PRO A 710 25.34 26.29 0.13
CA PRO A 710 26.03 27.10 -0.87
C PRO A 710 25.05 27.65 -1.91
N GLU A 711 25.26 28.91 -2.30
CA GLU A 711 24.55 29.51 -3.43
C GLU A 711 24.86 28.73 -4.71
N THR A 712 23.82 28.46 -5.49
CA THR A 712 23.92 27.79 -6.79
C THR A 712 23.23 28.62 -7.86
N GLY A 713 23.79 28.62 -9.08
CA GLY A 713 23.32 29.43 -10.19
C GLY A 713 23.39 28.67 -11.51
N GLY A 714 22.51 29.00 -12.45
CA GLY A 714 22.53 28.43 -13.81
C GLY A 714 21.15 28.25 -14.42
N SER A 715 21.12 28.01 -15.73
CA SER A 715 19.86 27.79 -16.47
C SER A 715 19.14 26.50 -16.07
N TRP A 716 19.85 25.54 -15.47
CA TRP A 716 19.27 24.27 -15.02
C TRP A 716 18.35 24.43 -13.80
N LEU A 717 18.63 25.39 -12.90
CA LEU A 717 17.75 25.66 -11.75
C LEU A 717 16.37 26.16 -12.20
N LEU A 718 16.34 27.04 -13.21
CA LEU A 718 15.10 27.50 -13.81
C LEU A 718 14.34 26.35 -14.49
N PHE A 719 15.05 25.45 -15.17
CA PHE A 719 14.44 24.26 -15.76
C PHE A 719 13.84 23.32 -14.69
N ASP A 720 14.58 23.05 -13.61
CA ASP A 720 14.09 22.19 -12.52
C ASP A 720 12.89 22.83 -11.82
N ARG A 721 12.95 24.14 -11.51
CA ARG A 721 11.82 24.89 -10.96
C ARG A 721 10.60 24.83 -11.87
N LEU A 722 10.74 25.15 -13.15
CA LEU A 722 9.62 25.09 -14.11
C LEU A 722 9.09 23.66 -14.27
N SER A 723 9.93 22.64 -14.13
CA SER A 723 9.53 21.24 -14.17
C SER A 723 8.70 20.86 -12.94
N PHE A 724 9.12 21.29 -11.74
CA PHE A 724 8.36 21.09 -10.52
C PHE A 724 7.06 21.92 -10.49
N GLU A 725 7.06 23.16 -10.99
CA GLU A 725 5.85 23.96 -11.18
C GLU A 725 4.90 23.27 -12.18
N PHE A 726 5.41 22.76 -13.30
CA PHE A 726 4.62 21.98 -14.25
C PHE A 726 4.02 20.73 -13.60
N LEU A 727 4.78 19.99 -12.79
CA LEU A 727 4.28 18.82 -12.05
C LEU A 727 3.19 19.21 -11.05
N SER A 728 3.41 20.26 -10.24
CA SER A 728 2.45 20.74 -9.23
C SER A 728 1.16 21.27 -9.86
N VAL A 729 1.26 22.06 -10.94
CA VAL A 729 0.10 22.56 -11.70
C VAL A 729 -0.64 21.44 -12.40
N SER A 730 0.08 20.46 -12.97
CA SER A 730 -0.54 19.29 -13.61
C SER A 730 -1.30 18.44 -12.59
N TRP A 731 -0.74 18.26 -11.40
CA TRP A 731 -1.37 17.55 -10.30
C TRP A 731 -2.65 18.25 -9.81
N SER A 732 -2.53 19.54 -9.48
CA SER A 732 -3.67 20.38 -9.08
C SER A 732 -4.75 20.43 -10.17
N GLY A 733 -4.35 20.59 -11.43
CA GLY A 733 -5.26 20.59 -12.57
C GLY A 733 -6.01 19.28 -12.74
N LEU A 734 -5.35 18.15 -12.44
CA LEU A 734 -5.99 16.84 -12.48
C LEU A 734 -7.00 16.66 -11.35
N GLU A 735 -6.71 17.17 -10.16
CA GLU A 735 -7.66 17.19 -9.04
C GLU A 735 -8.89 18.06 -9.38
N TRP A 736 -8.69 19.24 -9.97
CA TRP A 736 -9.78 20.08 -10.46
C TRP A 736 -10.63 19.38 -11.53
N VAL A 737 -9.98 18.70 -12.48
CA VAL A 737 -10.68 17.89 -13.50
C VAL A 737 -11.46 16.75 -12.82
N PHE A 738 -10.88 16.08 -11.83
CA PHE A 738 -11.55 15.04 -11.05
C PHE A 738 -12.82 15.57 -10.37
N TRP A 739 -12.73 16.67 -9.63
CA TRP A 739 -13.88 17.29 -8.97
C TRP A 739 -14.93 17.78 -9.96
N ALA A 740 -14.53 18.41 -11.06
CA ALA A 740 -15.45 18.84 -12.11
C ALA A 740 -16.20 17.66 -12.73
N VAL A 741 -15.48 16.59 -13.10
CA VAL A 741 -16.05 15.33 -13.63
C VAL A 741 -16.99 14.70 -12.62
N LEU A 742 -16.61 14.67 -11.35
CA LEU A 742 -17.41 14.13 -10.26
C LEU A 742 -18.73 14.90 -10.10
N ILE A 743 -18.66 16.22 -9.94
CA ILE A 743 -19.84 17.09 -9.73
C ILE A 743 -20.77 17.00 -10.94
N ILE A 744 -20.23 17.13 -12.16
CA ILE A 744 -21.00 17.03 -13.40
C ILE A 744 -21.67 15.65 -13.52
N GLY A 745 -20.94 14.59 -13.17
CA GLY A 745 -21.45 13.21 -13.14
C GLY A 745 -22.60 13.03 -12.15
N VAL A 746 -22.42 13.47 -10.89
CA VAL A 746 -23.43 13.37 -9.82
C VAL A 746 -24.67 14.15 -10.19
N VAL A 747 -24.52 15.40 -10.63
CA VAL A 747 -25.65 16.26 -11.03
C VAL A 747 -26.43 15.64 -12.18
N ARG A 748 -25.76 15.17 -13.24
CA ARG A 748 -26.43 14.52 -14.37
C ARG A 748 -27.19 13.29 -13.92
N MET A 749 -26.59 12.48 -13.07
CA MET A 749 -27.14 11.22 -12.63
C MET A 749 -28.37 11.39 -11.72
N LEU A 750 -28.29 12.30 -10.76
CA LEU A 750 -29.45 12.70 -9.95
C LEU A 750 -30.55 13.30 -10.82
N SER A 751 -30.19 14.13 -11.81
CA SER A 751 -31.16 14.71 -12.75
C SER A 751 -31.89 13.65 -13.56
N ILE A 752 -31.17 12.66 -14.11
CA ILE A 752 -31.77 11.54 -14.85
C ILE A 752 -32.68 10.72 -13.93
N LEU A 753 -32.23 10.40 -12.71
CA LEU A 753 -33.03 9.66 -11.74
C LEU A 753 -34.33 10.40 -11.39
N VAL A 754 -34.23 11.69 -11.03
CA VAL A 754 -35.38 12.53 -10.67
C VAL A 754 -36.34 12.67 -11.85
N LEU A 755 -35.85 12.97 -13.06
CA LEU A 755 -36.69 13.09 -14.25
C LEU A 755 -37.36 11.74 -14.61
N ALA A 756 -36.64 10.63 -14.49
CA ALA A 756 -37.21 9.31 -14.74
C ALA A 756 -38.28 8.91 -13.71
N ILE A 757 -38.16 9.37 -12.45
CA ILE A 757 -39.15 9.18 -11.38
C ILE A 757 -40.39 10.06 -11.63
N ILE A 758 -40.21 11.33 -11.96
CA ILE A 758 -41.30 12.31 -12.16
C ILE A 758 -42.15 11.96 -13.39
N ARG A 759 -41.57 11.25 -14.36
CA ARG A 759 -42.25 10.87 -15.60
C ARG A 759 -43.57 10.13 -15.32
N GLN A 760 -44.67 10.82 -15.55
CA GLN A 760 -46.01 10.22 -15.54
C GLN A 760 -46.23 9.42 -16.83
N ARG A 761 -46.87 8.26 -16.72
CA ARG A 761 -47.27 7.46 -17.88
C ARG A 761 -48.38 8.15 -18.66
N THR A 762 -48.30 8.14 -19.99
CA THR A 762 -49.36 8.68 -20.84
C THR A 762 -50.68 7.97 -20.53
N PRO A 763 -51.79 8.69 -20.28
CA PRO A 763 -53.08 8.07 -20.00
C PRO A 763 -53.58 7.22 -21.18
N PRO A 764 -54.41 6.18 -20.92
CA PRO A 764 -54.93 5.30 -21.95
C PRO A 764 -55.82 6.04 -22.97
N LEU A 765 -55.99 5.41 -24.14
CA LEU A 765 -56.68 5.90 -25.34
C LEU A 765 -57.92 6.78 -25.08
N LYS A 766 -58.08 7.85 -25.88
CA LYS A 766 -59.42 8.32 -26.25
C LYS A 766 -60.03 7.26 -27.16
N ALA A 767 -61.25 6.80 -26.88
CA ALA A 767 -61.94 5.80 -27.69
C ALA A 767 -62.00 6.24 -29.17
N GLY A 768 -61.53 5.39 -30.10
CA GLY A 768 -61.71 5.55 -31.54
C GLY A 768 -60.47 5.91 -32.40
N TYR A 769 -59.29 6.20 -31.82
CA TYR A 769 -58.09 6.49 -32.62
C TYR A 769 -57.38 5.21 -33.10
N HIS A 770 -57.65 4.78 -34.33
CA HIS A 770 -57.09 3.56 -34.96
C HIS A 770 -56.57 3.83 -36.39
N PRO A 771 -55.50 4.64 -36.55
CA PRO A 771 -54.99 5.01 -37.88
C PRO A 771 -54.46 3.78 -38.64
N LYS A 772 -54.47 3.85 -39.97
CA LYS A 772 -53.84 2.80 -40.79
C LYS A 772 -52.34 2.84 -40.60
N VAL A 773 -51.75 1.68 -40.29
CA VAL A 773 -50.31 1.50 -40.06
C VAL A 773 -49.67 0.69 -41.18
N THR A 774 -48.45 1.02 -41.58
CA THR A 774 -47.62 0.07 -42.36
C THR A 774 -46.35 -0.26 -41.60
N VAL A 775 -46.15 -1.55 -41.31
CA VAL A 775 -44.93 -2.06 -40.73
C VAL A 775 -43.91 -2.26 -41.84
N VAL A 776 -42.76 -1.60 -41.77
CA VAL A 776 -41.71 -1.64 -42.77
C VAL A 776 -40.53 -2.46 -42.23
N ILE A 777 -40.14 -3.50 -42.97
CA ILE A 777 -39.02 -4.38 -42.62
C ILE A 777 -37.99 -4.36 -43.76
N PRO A 778 -36.89 -3.59 -43.64
CA PRO A 778 -35.78 -3.69 -44.59
C PRO A 778 -34.97 -4.96 -44.31
N ALA A 779 -34.68 -5.73 -45.35
CA ALA A 779 -33.93 -6.99 -45.25
C ALA A 779 -32.75 -7.00 -46.23
N HIS A 780 -31.58 -7.44 -45.76
CA HIS A 780 -30.42 -7.73 -46.60
C HIS A 780 -29.58 -8.84 -45.95
N ASN A 781 -29.59 -10.04 -46.54
CA ASN A 781 -28.90 -11.22 -46.02
C ASN A 781 -29.31 -11.64 -44.60
N GLU A 782 -30.61 -11.88 -44.38
CA GLU A 782 -31.23 -12.17 -43.07
C GLU A 782 -32.01 -13.51 -43.06
N GLU A 783 -31.60 -14.49 -43.88
CA GLU A 783 -32.32 -15.75 -44.12
C GLU A 783 -32.68 -16.54 -42.84
N ASN A 784 -31.86 -16.40 -41.78
CA ASN A 784 -31.97 -17.16 -40.54
C ASN A 784 -32.95 -16.56 -39.51
N VAL A 785 -33.37 -15.29 -39.69
CA VAL A 785 -34.15 -14.55 -38.68
C VAL A 785 -35.43 -13.93 -39.25
N ILE A 786 -35.45 -13.59 -40.53
CA ILE A 786 -36.52 -12.79 -41.15
C ILE A 786 -37.92 -13.41 -41.03
N VAL A 787 -38.05 -14.74 -41.16
CA VAL A 787 -39.36 -15.42 -41.07
C VAL A 787 -39.96 -15.29 -39.66
N LYS A 788 -39.12 -15.37 -38.62
CA LYS A 788 -39.56 -15.20 -37.23
C LYS A 788 -39.99 -13.76 -36.96
N CYS A 789 -39.22 -12.79 -37.44
CA CYS A 789 -39.56 -11.37 -37.39
C CYS A 789 -40.96 -11.11 -37.97
N VAL A 790 -41.20 -11.52 -39.22
CA VAL A 790 -42.50 -11.29 -39.89
C VAL A 790 -43.64 -11.99 -39.17
N ARG A 791 -43.45 -13.23 -38.67
CA ARG A 791 -44.47 -13.93 -37.88
C ARG A 791 -44.82 -13.19 -36.58
N SER A 792 -43.82 -12.67 -35.87
CA SER A 792 -44.06 -11.89 -34.64
C SER A 792 -44.86 -10.61 -34.91
N VAL A 793 -44.63 -9.96 -36.05
CA VAL A 793 -45.40 -8.79 -36.49
C VAL A 793 -46.85 -9.18 -36.81
N LEU A 794 -47.07 -10.28 -37.55
CA LEU A 794 -48.41 -10.75 -37.89
C LEU A 794 -49.22 -11.20 -36.67
N ALA A 795 -48.56 -11.62 -35.59
CA ALA A 795 -49.19 -12.00 -34.33
C ALA A 795 -49.64 -10.80 -33.46
N ASN A 796 -49.49 -9.56 -33.94
CA ASN A 796 -49.91 -8.38 -33.16
C ASN A 796 -51.44 -8.23 -33.09
N ASP A 797 -51.92 -7.73 -31.94
CA ASP A 797 -53.35 -7.54 -31.63
C ASP A 797 -53.96 -6.26 -32.26
N TYR A 798 -53.18 -5.49 -33.02
CA TYR A 798 -53.64 -4.30 -33.72
C TYR A 798 -54.28 -4.68 -35.06
N ALA A 799 -55.55 -4.34 -35.31
CA ALA A 799 -56.24 -4.85 -36.50
C ALA A 799 -55.95 -4.10 -37.82
N ASN A 800 -55.55 -2.82 -37.79
CA ASN A 800 -55.48 -1.94 -38.98
C ASN A 800 -54.04 -1.70 -39.46
N PHE A 801 -53.31 -2.77 -39.80
CA PHE A 801 -51.95 -2.68 -40.35
C PHE A 801 -51.70 -3.58 -41.57
N ASP A 802 -50.78 -3.13 -42.42
CA ASP A 802 -50.15 -3.88 -43.50
C ASP A 802 -48.65 -4.07 -43.19
N VAL A 803 -48.02 -5.11 -43.74
CA VAL A 803 -46.57 -5.36 -43.65
C VAL A 803 -45.94 -5.16 -45.03
N LEU A 804 -44.92 -4.30 -45.10
CA LEU A 804 -44.13 -4.03 -46.30
C LEU A 804 -42.68 -4.42 -46.05
N ILE A 805 -42.21 -5.44 -46.77
CA ILE A 805 -40.85 -5.95 -46.67
C ILE A 805 -40.08 -5.47 -47.88
N VAL A 806 -38.92 -4.86 -47.67
CA VAL A 806 -38.03 -4.39 -48.75
C VAL A 806 -36.75 -5.19 -48.71
N ASP A 807 -36.59 -6.10 -49.66
CA ASP A 807 -35.35 -6.83 -49.89
C ASP A 807 -34.35 -5.93 -50.65
N ASP A 808 -33.29 -5.51 -49.96
CA ASP A 808 -32.24 -4.61 -50.47
C ASP A 808 -31.14 -5.40 -51.16
N GLY A 809 -31.51 -6.23 -52.14
CA GLY A 809 -30.60 -7.03 -52.96
C GLY A 809 -29.86 -8.09 -52.16
N SER A 810 -30.60 -8.96 -51.45
CA SER A 810 -30.00 -10.08 -50.72
C SER A 810 -29.29 -11.04 -51.68
N THR A 811 -28.18 -11.59 -51.20
CA THR A 811 -27.33 -12.57 -51.91
C THR A 811 -27.43 -13.99 -51.33
N ASP A 812 -28.19 -14.15 -50.25
CA ASP A 812 -28.52 -15.42 -49.60
C ASP A 812 -29.99 -15.83 -49.88
N GLY A 813 -30.51 -16.83 -49.16
CA GLY A 813 -31.89 -17.32 -49.33
C GLY A 813 -32.99 -16.41 -48.77
N THR A 814 -32.71 -15.15 -48.38
CA THR A 814 -33.68 -14.26 -47.72
C THR A 814 -34.94 -14.04 -48.55
N PHE A 815 -34.79 -13.67 -49.83
CA PHE A 815 -35.92 -13.41 -50.71
C PHE A 815 -36.77 -14.67 -50.94
N ASP A 816 -36.13 -15.80 -51.21
CA ASP A 816 -36.80 -17.07 -51.47
C ASP A 816 -37.61 -17.53 -50.25
N ARG A 817 -37.05 -17.40 -49.05
CA ARG A 817 -37.75 -17.74 -47.79
C ARG A 817 -38.96 -16.85 -47.55
N LEU A 818 -38.82 -15.54 -47.80
CA LEU A 818 -39.92 -14.58 -47.67
C LEU A 818 -41.05 -14.87 -48.67
N PHE A 819 -40.69 -15.08 -49.93
CA PHE A 819 -41.63 -15.38 -51.00
C PHE A 819 -42.36 -16.70 -50.72
N ALA A 820 -41.63 -17.79 -50.44
CA ALA A 820 -42.23 -19.10 -50.17
C ALA A 820 -43.16 -19.10 -48.96
N THR A 821 -42.87 -18.30 -47.93
CA THR A 821 -43.66 -18.32 -46.67
C THR A 821 -44.86 -17.38 -46.72
N PHE A 822 -44.74 -16.21 -47.36
CA PHE A 822 -45.74 -15.13 -47.23
C PHE A 822 -46.40 -14.68 -48.54
N CYS A 823 -46.09 -15.30 -49.70
CA CYS A 823 -46.68 -14.91 -50.99
C CYS A 823 -48.22 -14.88 -51.00
N ASN A 824 -48.86 -15.77 -50.23
CA ASN A 824 -50.32 -15.88 -50.14
C ASN A 824 -50.92 -15.14 -48.93
N THR A 825 -50.13 -14.35 -48.20
CA THR A 825 -50.62 -13.61 -47.01
C THR A 825 -51.12 -12.22 -47.43
N PRO A 826 -52.45 -11.93 -47.38
CA PRO A 826 -53.01 -10.72 -48.00
C PRO A 826 -52.49 -9.38 -47.46
N ARG A 827 -51.98 -9.38 -46.22
CA ARG A 827 -51.45 -8.18 -45.54
C ARG A 827 -49.94 -7.99 -45.74
N VAL A 828 -49.24 -8.93 -46.38
CA VAL A 828 -47.78 -8.86 -46.59
C VAL A 828 -47.47 -8.50 -48.04
N ARG A 829 -46.65 -7.46 -48.22
CA ARG A 829 -46.15 -7.02 -49.52
C ARG A 829 -44.63 -7.11 -49.53
N LEU A 830 -44.07 -7.72 -50.58
CA LEU A 830 -42.64 -7.85 -50.78
C LEU A 830 -42.20 -6.95 -51.94
N LEU A 831 -41.19 -6.11 -51.72
CA LEU A 831 -40.52 -5.30 -52.73
C LEU A 831 -39.04 -5.71 -52.80
N ALA A 832 -38.50 -5.90 -54.00
CA ALA A 832 -37.08 -6.13 -54.21
C ALA A 832 -36.45 -4.90 -54.88
N GLN A 833 -35.23 -4.56 -54.47
CA GLN A 833 -34.42 -3.52 -55.09
C GLN A 833 -32.95 -3.94 -55.16
N PHE A 834 -32.14 -3.24 -55.94
CA PHE A 834 -30.68 -3.40 -55.89
C PHE A 834 -30.14 -2.87 -54.56
N ASN A 835 -29.13 -3.53 -54.01
CA ASN A 835 -28.50 -3.14 -52.74
C ASN A 835 -27.99 -1.70 -52.80
N ARG A 836 -28.63 -0.82 -52.05
CA ARG A 836 -28.28 0.60 -51.92
C ARG A 836 -28.09 1.02 -50.47
N GLY A 837 -28.27 0.10 -49.53
CA GLY A 837 -28.21 0.32 -48.10
C GLY A 837 -29.59 0.55 -47.49
N LYS A 838 -29.69 0.25 -46.19
CA LYS A 838 -30.92 0.30 -45.39
C LYS A 838 -31.69 1.62 -45.50
N TRP A 839 -31.00 2.77 -45.47
CA TRP A 839 -31.63 4.10 -45.62
C TRP A 839 -32.40 4.22 -46.94
N ALA A 840 -31.89 3.65 -48.04
CA ALA A 840 -32.52 3.68 -49.34
C ALA A 840 -33.73 2.73 -49.38
N ALA A 841 -33.62 1.53 -48.82
CA ALA A 841 -34.73 0.59 -48.68
C ALA A 841 -35.90 1.17 -47.86
N LEU A 842 -35.58 1.86 -46.76
CA LEU A 842 -36.56 2.58 -45.94
C LEU A 842 -37.23 3.72 -46.73
N ASN A 843 -36.46 4.51 -47.50
CA ASN A 843 -37.03 5.56 -48.34
C ASN A 843 -37.92 5.01 -49.48
N THR A 844 -37.54 3.88 -50.09
CA THR A 844 -38.38 3.15 -51.07
C THR A 844 -39.71 2.72 -50.44
N ALA A 845 -39.67 2.19 -49.21
CA ALA A 845 -40.88 1.86 -48.48
C ALA A 845 -41.75 3.10 -48.22
N ILE A 846 -41.17 4.20 -47.74
CA ILE A 846 -41.89 5.46 -47.44
C ILE A 846 -42.57 6.04 -48.68
N ALA A 847 -41.97 5.88 -49.86
CA ALA A 847 -42.58 6.29 -51.13
C ALA A 847 -43.80 5.44 -51.51
N ALA A 848 -43.84 4.17 -51.09
CA ALA A 848 -44.89 3.21 -51.46
C ALA A 848 -46.06 3.12 -50.45
N VAL A 849 -45.94 3.74 -49.28
CA VAL A 849 -46.97 3.70 -48.22
C VAL A 849 -48.00 4.83 -48.35
N LYS A 850 -49.25 4.51 -48.00
CA LYS A 850 -50.39 5.45 -47.90
C LYS A 850 -50.95 5.57 -46.48
N SER A 851 -50.30 4.90 -45.51
CA SER A 851 -50.66 4.93 -44.09
C SER A 851 -50.30 6.27 -43.45
N GLU A 852 -50.94 6.60 -42.33
CA GLU A 852 -50.62 7.80 -41.55
C GLU A 852 -49.35 7.58 -40.70
N VAL A 853 -49.17 6.34 -40.23
CA VAL A 853 -48.06 5.94 -39.37
C VAL A 853 -47.32 4.76 -40.00
N ILE A 854 -46.00 4.81 -39.97
CA ILE A 854 -45.15 3.66 -40.29
C ILE A 854 -44.48 3.14 -39.03
N VAL A 855 -44.27 1.84 -38.95
CA VAL A 855 -43.48 1.20 -37.89
C VAL A 855 -42.30 0.51 -38.55
N CYS A 856 -41.09 1.03 -38.33
CA CYS A 856 -39.86 0.42 -38.83
C CYS A 856 -39.39 -0.64 -37.82
N ILE A 857 -39.12 -1.84 -38.32
CA ILE A 857 -38.62 -2.99 -37.53
C ILE A 857 -37.45 -3.61 -38.30
N ASP A 858 -36.34 -3.83 -37.60
CA ASP A 858 -35.19 -4.53 -38.17
C ASP A 858 -35.52 -6.01 -38.42
N ALA A 859 -34.99 -6.58 -39.51
CA ALA A 859 -35.24 -7.96 -39.93
C ALA A 859 -34.85 -9.05 -38.90
N ASP A 860 -34.02 -8.71 -37.91
CA ASP A 860 -33.55 -9.58 -36.83
C ASP A 860 -34.33 -9.43 -35.51
N THR A 861 -35.43 -8.67 -35.53
CA THR A 861 -36.18 -8.28 -34.33
C THR A 861 -37.53 -8.97 -34.24
N GLU A 862 -37.84 -9.52 -33.07
CA GLU A 862 -39.16 -10.08 -32.73
C GLU A 862 -39.93 -9.11 -31.84
N VAL A 863 -41.20 -8.83 -32.16
CA VAL A 863 -42.04 -7.89 -31.39
C VAL A 863 -43.08 -8.62 -30.54
N ARG A 864 -43.40 -8.04 -29.37
CA ARG A 864 -44.49 -8.55 -28.51
C ARG A 864 -45.86 -8.36 -29.19
N PRO A 865 -46.86 -9.24 -28.98
CA PRO A 865 -48.18 -9.12 -29.61
C PRO A 865 -48.92 -7.82 -29.36
N ASP A 866 -48.59 -7.06 -28.31
CA ASP A 866 -49.23 -5.78 -28.00
C ASP A 866 -48.39 -4.54 -28.40
N ALA A 867 -47.22 -4.75 -29.02
CA ALA A 867 -46.23 -3.69 -29.21
C ALA A 867 -46.72 -2.58 -30.17
N ILE A 868 -47.26 -2.96 -31.34
CA ILE A 868 -47.76 -1.99 -32.34
C ILE A 868 -48.90 -1.17 -31.75
N ARG A 869 -49.82 -1.81 -31.02
CA ARG A 869 -50.94 -1.14 -30.37
C ARG A 869 -50.43 0.00 -29.48
N HIS A 870 -49.47 -0.26 -28.61
CA HIS A 870 -48.92 0.74 -27.67
C HIS A 870 -48.19 1.88 -28.39
N LEU A 871 -47.40 1.59 -29.44
CA LEU A 871 -46.73 2.63 -30.22
C LEU A 871 -47.72 3.60 -30.86
N VAL A 872 -48.78 3.06 -31.47
CA VAL A 872 -49.77 3.85 -32.21
C VAL A 872 -50.56 4.81 -31.31
N GLN A 873 -50.79 4.44 -30.04
CA GLN A 873 -51.57 5.26 -29.10
C GLN A 873 -50.97 6.66 -28.91
N GLN A 874 -49.65 6.77 -28.96
CA GLN A 874 -48.94 8.03 -28.74
C GLN A 874 -49.19 9.06 -29.85
N PHE A 875 -49.55 8.61 -31.07
CA PHE A 875 -49.87 9.50 -32.19
C PHE A 875 -51.23 10.18 -32.07
N ASN A 876 -52.05 9.84 -31.07
CA ASN A 876 -53.24 10.60 -30.74
C ASN A 876 -52.91 12.08 -30.42
N ASN A 877 -51.68 12.38 -30.02
CA ASN A 877 -51.16 13.73 -29.98
C ASN A 877 -50.57 14.13 -31.35
N PRO A 878 -51.14 15.14 -32.06
CA PRO A 878 -50.65 15.54 -33.38
C PRO A 878 -49.23 16.14 -33.36
N ARG A 879 -48.74 16.58 -32.20
CA ARG A 879 -47.36 17.04 -32.04
C ARG A 879 -46.35 15.89 -32.03
N VAL A 880 -46.77 14.65 -31.81
CA VAL A 880 -45.88 13.49 -31.82
C VAL A 880 -45.57 13.09 -33.26
N GLY A 881 -44.28 13.16 -33.59
CA GLY A 881 -43.74 12.79 -34.90
C GLY A 881 -43.10 11.41 -34.91
N ALA A 882 -42.61 10.93 -33.76
CA ALA A 882 -42.01 9.61 -33.63
C ALA A 882 -42.18 9.03 -32.23
N VAL A 883 -42.17 7.70 -32.13
CA VAL A 883 -42.31 6.93 -30.89
C VAL A 883 -41.25 5.83 -30.87
N ALA A 884 -40.41 5.83 -29.84
CA ALA A 884 -39.42 4.79 -29.59
C ALA A 884 -40.01 3.69 -28.71
N GLY A 885 -39.91 2.43 -29.15
CA GLY A 885 -40.21 1.26 -28.33
C GLY A 885 -39.05 0.87 -27.41
N LYS A 886 -39.35 0.04 -26.41
CA LYS A 886 -38.38 -0.63 -25.54
C LYS A 886 -37.69 -1.77 -26.29
N ILE A 887 -36.36 -1.76 -26.29
CA ILE A 887 -35.54 -2.84 -26.86
C ILE A 887 -35.01 -3.71 -25.72
N ALA A 888 -35.16 -5.02 -25.87
CA ALA A 888 -34.67 -6.04 -24.96
C ALA A 888 -33.73 -7.01 -25.69
N VAL A 889 -32.74 -7.53 -24.99
CA VAL A 889 -31.84 -8.56 -25.53
C VAL A 889 -32.54 -9.91 -25.50
N GLY A 890 -32.68 -10.57 -26.65
CA GLY A 890 -33.32 -11.89 -26.77
C GLY A 890 -32.40 -13.07 -26.45
N ASN A 891 -31.10 -12.96 -26.74
CA ASN A 891 -30.13 -14.07 -26.65
C ASN A 891 -29.25 -14.02 -25.37
N ARG A 892 -29.87 -14.01 -24.19
CA ARG A 892 -29.21 -13.85 -22.88
C ARG A 892 -28.49 -15.12 -22.36
N LYS A 893 -27.82 -15.87 -23.24
CA LYS A 893 -27.19 -17.17 -22.92
C LYS A 893 -25.82 -17.06 -22.24
N GLY A 894 -25.06 -15.98 -22.44
CA GLY A 894 -23.69 -15.82 -21.93
C GLY A 894 -23.50 -14.57 -21.07
N LEU A 895 -22.39 -14.49 -20.34
CA LEU A 895 -22.07 -13.34 -19.50
C LEU A 895 -22.08 -12.02 -20.29
N LEU A 896 -21.49 -12.00 -21.49
CA LEU A 896 -21.43 -10.81 -22.34
C LEU A 896 -22.82 -10.32 -22.80
N THR A 897 -23.74 -11.23 -23.14
CA THR A 897 -25.10 -10.85 -23.57
C THR A 897 -25.98 -10.45 -22.39
N ARG A 898 -25.72 -10.99 -21.18
CA ARG A 898 -26.35 -10.54 -19.93
C ARG A 898 -25.85 -9.15 -19.49
N LEU A 899 -24.57 -8.85 -19.65
CA LEU A 899 -24.02 -7.50 -19.40
C LEU A 899 -24.61 -6.46 -20.37
N GLN A 900 -24.78 -6.83 -21.64
CA GLN A 900 -25.50 -5.99 -22.62
C GLN A 900 -26.97 -5.80 -22.25
N ALA A 901 -27.65 -6.82 -21.73
CA ALA A 901 -29.02 -6.68 -21.25
C ALA A 901 -29.10 -5.64 -20.11
N LEU A 902 -28.17 -5.69 -19.14
CA LEU A 902 -28.10 -4.71 -18.06
C LEU A 902 -27.81 -3.29 -18.58
N GLU A 903 -26.92 -3.12 -19.55
CA GLU A 903 -26.69 -1.84 -20.25
C GLU A 903 -27.96 -1.33 -20.93
N TYR A 904 -28.74 -2.19 -21.59
CA TYR A 904 -29.97 -1.78 -22.29
C TYR A 904 -31.02 -1.26 -21.30
N VAL A 905 -31.16 -1.91 -20.15
CA VAL A 905 -32.07 -1.45 -19.08
C VAL A 905 -31.63 -0.10 -18.54
N THR A 906 -30.35 0.02 -18.17
CA THR A 906 -29.81 1.18 -17.45
C THR A 906 -29.53 2.40 -18.33
N SER A 907 -28.95 2.22 -19.52
CA SER A 907 -28.52 3.33 -20.36
C SER A 907 -29.44 3.59 -21.56
N GLN A 908 -30.14 2.58 -22.08
CA GLN A 908 -31.00 2.79 -23.27
C GLN A 908 -32.47 3.01 -22.90
N ASN A 909 -33.01 2.25 -21.94
CA ASN A 909 -34.42 2.33 -21.59
C ASN A 909 -34.67 3.35 -20.48
N PHE A 910 -33.84 3.35 -19.44
CA PHE A 910 -34.01 4.28 -18.31
C PHE A 910 -33.70 5.74 -18.70
N ASP A 911 -32.57 6.02 -19.37
CA ASP A 911 -32.26 7.39 -19.83
C ASP A 911 -33.36 7.96 -20.75
N ARG A 912 -33.95 7.12 -21.62
CA ARG A 912 -35.07 7.54 -22.49
C ARG A 912 -36.28 8.02 -21.71
N ARG A 913 -36.52 7.54 -20.48
CA ARG A 913 -37.60 8.05 -19.61
C ARG A 913 -37.37 9.51 -19.25
N ALA A 914 -36.13 9.88 -18.89
CA ALA A 914 -35.78 11.26 -18.59
C ALA A 914 -35.87 12.14 -19.85
N TYR A 915 -35.32 11.67 -20.97
CA TYR A 915 -35.30 12.43 -22.23
C TYR A 915 -36.66 12.60 -22.91
N ASP A 916 -37.62 11.70 -22.68
CA ASP A 916 -39.01 11.83 -23.13
C ASP A 916 -39.72 13.04 -22.52
N LEU A 917 -39.45 13.37 -21.24
CA LEU A 917 -40.00 14.56 -20.59
C LEU A 917 -39.47 15.85 -21.20
N LEU A 918 -38.19 15.87 -21.55
CA LEU A 918 -37.51 17.06 -22.06
C LEU A 918 -37.66 17.24 -23.58
N ASN A 919 -38.22 16.26 -24.29
CA ASN A 919 -38.19 16.18 -25.77
C ASN A 919 -36.75 16.25 -26.33
N GLY A 920 -35.84 15.52 -25.67
CA GLY A 920 -34.41 15.46 -26.00
C GLY A 920 -33.92 14.10 -26.51
N MET A 921 -34.83 13.24 -26.99
CA MET A 921 -34.46 11.90 -27.43
C MET A 921 -33.59 11.95 -28.70
N LEU A 922 -32.43 11.32 -28.67
CA LEU A 922 -31.48 11.32 -29.78
C LEU A 922 -31.69 10.15 -30.75
N VAL A 923 -32.32 9.06 -30.30
CA VAL A 923 -32.47 7.83 -31.10
C VAL A 923 -33.81 7.15 -30.85
N VAL A 924 -34.62 7.08 -31.90
CA VAL A 924 -35.71 6.11 -32.07
C VAL A 924 -35.09 4.88 -32.74
N PRO A 925 -35.01 3.73 -32.05
CA PRO A 925 -34.24 2.59 -32.53
C PRO A 925 -34.88 1.96 -33.77
N GLY A 926 -34.06 1.61 -34.76
CA GLY A 926 -34.51 0.87 -35.96
C GLY A 926 -35.20 -0.48 -35.67
N ALA A 927 -34.87 -1.11 -34.54
CA ALA A 927 -35.50 -2.36 -34.10
C ALA A 927 -36.99 -2.23 -33.75
N LEU A 928 -37.42 -1.07 -33.23
CA LEU A 928 -38.84 -0.82 -32.93
C LEU A 928 -39.10 0.70 -32.84
N GLY A 929 -39.34 1.31 -33.99
CA GLY A 929 -39.60 2.75 -34.11
C GLY A 929 -40.84 3.05 -34.93
N ALA A 930 -41.78 3.80 -34.36
CA ALA A 930 -42.96 4.27 -35.09
C ALA A 930 -42.83 5.74 -35.46
N TRP A 931 -43.34 6.12 -36.63
CA TRP A 931 -43.16 7.45 -37.20
C TRP A 931 -44.42 7.93 -37.90
N ARG A 932 -44.75 9.21 -37.73
CA ARG A 932 -45.77 9.88 -38.54
C ARG A 932 -45.20 10.17 -39.92
N VAL A 933 -45.88 9.73 -40.98
CA VAL A 933 -45.37 9.86 -42.36
C VAL A 933 -45.09 11.32 -42.73
N ASP A 934 -45.98 12.23 -42.36
CA ASP A 934 -45.79 13.67 -42.60
C ASP A 934 -44.57 14.24 -41.86
N ALA A 935 -44.27 13.74 -40.66
CA ALA A 935 -43.11 14.17 -39.89
C ALA A 935 -41.80 13.75 -40.56
N ILE A 936 -41.74 12.52 -41.10
CA ILE A 936 -40.56 12.03 -41.83
C ILE A 936 -40.37 12.82 -43.13
N ARG A 937 -41.45 13.07 -43.87
CA ARG A 937 -41.40 13.87 -45.12
C ARG A 937 -40.93 15.29 -44.85
N LYS A 938 -41.42 15.93 -43.78
CA LYS A 938 -40.99 17.28 -43.37
C LYS A 938 -39.53 17.30 -42.89
N ALA A 939 -39.05 16.21 -42.29
CA ALA A 939 -37.67 16.09 -41.79
C ALA A 939 -36.64 15.79 -42.89
N GLY A 940 -37.06 15.48 -44.13
CA GLY A 940 -36.16 15.21 -45.25
C GLY A 940 -35.82 13.74 -45.50
N LEU A 941 -36.66 12.80 -45.00
CA LEU A 941 -36.47 11.34 -45.13
C LEU A 941 -35.18 10.81 -44.47
N TYR A 942 -34.86 9.51 -44.63
CA TYR A 942 -33.61 8.96 -44.13
C TYR A 942 -32.41 9.44 -44.97
N SER A 943 -31.36 9.91 -44.30
CA SER A 943 -30.13 10.42 -44.94
C SER A 943 -29.05 9.33 -45.06
N ARG A 944 -28.19 9.48 -46.07
CA ARG A 944 -26.97 8.66 -46.27
C ARG A 944 -25.73 9.22 -45.58
N ASP A 945 -25.81 10.40 -44.98
CA ASP A 945 -24.64 11.17 -44.53
C ASP A 945 -24.04 10.63 -43.22
N THR A 946 -24.80 9.79 -42.50
CA THR A 946 -24.45 9.24 -41.20
C THR A 946 -24.57 7.72 -41.20
N MET A 947 -23.78 7.05 -40.36
CA MET A 947 -23.82 5.58 -40.21
C MET A 947 -25.00 5.07 -39.36
N THR A 948 -25.76 5.98 -38.77
CA THR A 948 -26.91 5.72 -37.89
C THR A 948 -28.08 6.55 -38.40
N GLU A 949 -28.71 6.05 -39.47
CA GLU A 949 -29.77 6.74 -40.20
C GLU A 949 -31.00 7.02 -39.32
N ASP A 950 -31.24 6.18 -38.32
CA ASP A 950 -32.32 6.29 -37.35
C ASP A 950 -32.11 7.43 -36.34
N ALA A 951 -30.90 7.58 -35.82
CA ALA A 951 -30.52 8.69 -34.95
C ALA A 951 -30.58 10.05 -35.67
N ASP A 952 -30.08 10.11 -36.90
CA ASP A 952 -30.12 11.31 -37.76
C ASP A 952 -31.57 11.76 -37.99
N LEU A 953 -32.45 10.83 -38.41
CA LEU A 953 -33.86 11.13 -38.62
C LEU A 953 -34.56 11.56 -37.32
N THR A 954 -34.21 10.95 -36.18
CA THR A 954 -34.77 11.32 -34.86
C THR A 954 -34.49 12.79 -34.54
N ILE A 955 -33.23 13.22 -34.73
CA ILE A 955 -32.83 14.60 -34.49
C ILE A 955 -33.49 15.54 -35.52
N ALA A 956 -33.55 15.15 -36.79
CA ALA A 956 -34.18 15.92 -37.85
C ALA A 956 -35.69 16.15 -37.60
N VAL A 957 -36.44 15.12 -37.21
CA VAL A 957 -37.87 15.21 -36.86
C VAL A 957 -38.11 16.15 -35.68
N THR A 958 -37.24 16.08 -34.66
CA THR A 958 -37.30 16.98 -33.51
C THR A 958 -37.02 18.44 -33.91
N ARG A 959 -36.02 18.66 -34.77
CA ARG A 959 -35.71 19.98 -35.34
C ARG A 959 -36.83 20.50 -36.25
N ALA A 960 -37.60 19.62 -36.90
CA ALA A 960 -38.78 19.97 -37.70
C ALA A 960 -40.01 20.41 -36.87
N GLY A 961 -39.92 20.37 -35.52
CA GLY A 961 -40.97 20.86 -34.61
C GLY A 961 -41.83 19.78 -33.97
N TYR A 962 -41.54 18.50 -34.23
CA TYR A 962 -42.28 17.40 -33.63
C TYR A 962 -41.67 16.96 -32.28
N ARG A 963 -42.50 16.30 -31.48
CA ARG A 963 -42.10 15.60 -30.26
C ARG A 963 -41.76 14.15 -30.58
N VAL A 964 -40.72 13.65 -29.94
CA VAL A 964 -40.35 12.23 -29.94
C VAL A 964 -40.63 11.66 -28.56
N THR A 965 -41.40 10.58 -28.48
CA THR A 965 -41.83 9.99 -27.20
C THR A 965 -41.32 8.56 -27.01
N TYR A 966 -41.23 8.11 -25.76
CA TYR A 966 -40.83 6.74 -25.41
C TYR A 966 -42.05 5.92 -24.95
N GLU A 967 -42.26 4.71 -25.46
CA GLU A 967 -43.32 3.81 -24.98
C GLU A 967 -42.71 2.50 -24.45
N GLU A 968 -42.62 2.41 -23.12
CA GLU A 968 -41.97 1.28 -22.42
C GLU A 968 -42.73 -0.04 -22.55
N ARG A 969 -44.04 0.00 -22.83
CA ARG A 969 -44.87 -1.20 -23.04
C ARG A 969 -44.77 -1.76 -24.45
N ALA A 970 -44.22 -1.01 -25.41
CA ALA A 970 -43.95 -1.53 -26.74
C ALA A 970 -42.57 -2.22 -26.74
N VAL A 971 -42.54 -3.55 -26.57
CA VAL A 971 -41.28 -4.31 -26.42
C VAL A 971 -40.92 -5.09 -27.67
N ALA A 972 -39.64 -5.03 -28.02
CA ALA A 972 -39.01 -5.82 -29.06
C ALA A 972 -37.76 -6.54 -28.52
N TYR A 973 -37.55 -7.78 -28.98
CA TYR A 973 -36.41 -8.61 -28.67
C TYR A 973 -35.46 -8.69 -29.88
N THR A 974 -34.20 -8.30 -29.69
CA THR A 974 -33.15 -8.32 -30.73
C THR A 974 -31.97 -9.20 -30.33
N GLU A 975 -31.21 -9.69 -31.32
CA GLU A 975 -30.01 -10.50 -31.10
C GLU A 975 -28.79 -9.60 -30.79
N ALA A 976 -28.26 -9.70 -29.56
CA ALA A 976 -27.05 -8.97 -29.15
C ALA A 976 -25.77 -9.73 -29.53
N PRO A 977 -24.64 -9.03 -29.78
CA PRO A 977 -23.33 -9.65 -30.01
C PRO A 977 -22.93 -10.70 -28.96
N GLY A 978 -22.62 -11.92 -29.43
CA GLY A 978 -22.17 -13.02 -28.56
C GLY A 978 -20.67 -13.05 -28.26
N SER A 979 -19.87 -12.25 -28.97
CA SER A 979 -18.41 -12.16 -28.80
C SER A 979 -17.93 -10.71 -28.70
N ILE A 980 -16.79 -10.51 -28.02
CA ILE A 980 -16.16 -9.18 -27.84
C ILE A 980 -15.87 -8.52 -29.20
N ARG A 981 -15.38 -9.28 -30.19
CA ARG A 981 -15.09 -8.75 -31.54
C ARG A 981 -16.34 -8.20 -32.23
N GLN A 982 -17.47 -8.92 -32.12
CA GLN A 982 -18.75 -8.46 -32.67
C GLN A 982 -19.24 -7.21 -31.92
N LEU A 983 -19.16 -7.21 -30.59
CA LEU A 983 -19.54 -6.06 -29.76
C LEU A 983 -18.74 -4.80 -30.13
N LEU A 984 -17.41 -4.92 -30.21
CA LEU A 984 -16.51 -3.81 -30.56
C LEU A 984 -16.70 -3.31 -32.00
N THR A 985 -17.27 -4.12 -32.89
CA THR A 985 -17.62 -3.71 -34.26
C THR A 985 -18.94 -2.93 -34.25
N GLN A 986 -19.93 -3.43 -33.50
CA GLN A 986 -21.22 -2.75 -33.32
C GLN A 986 -21.07 -1.41 -32.60
N ARG A 987 -20.38 -1.36 -31.46
CA ARG A 987 -20.18 -0.15 -30.67
C ARG A 987 -19.33 0.89 -31.41
N LEU A 988 -18.38 0.48 -32.24
CA LEU A 988 -17.65 1.41 -33.11
C LEU A 988 -18.60 2.10 -34.10
N ARG A 989 -19.52 1.36 -34.73
CA ARG A 989 -20.52 1.92 -35.64
C ARG A 989 -21.42 2.92 -34.92
N TRP A 990 -21.95 2.54 -33.76
CA TRP A 990 -22.85 3.42 -32.98
C TRP A 990 -22.12 4.68 -32.52
N SER A 991 -20.93 4.53 -31.93
CA SER A 991 -20.16 5.67 -31.44
C SER A 991 -19.74 6.60 -32.58
N LEU A 992 -19.37 6.08 -33.75
CA LEU A 992 -19.02 6.92 -34.89
C LEU A 992 -20.25 7.59 -35.53
N GLY A 993 -21.36 6.85 -35.69
CA GLY A 993 -22.61 7.38 -36.23
C GLY A 993 -23.24 8.47 -35.36
N MET A 994 -23.25 8.28 -34.03
CA MET A 994 -23.70 9.30 -33.08
C MET A 994 -22.83 10.57 -33.15
N LEU A 995 -21.50 10.42 -33.33
CA LEU A 995 -20.59 11.55 -33.49
C LEU A 995 -20.88 12.32 -34.78
N GLN A 996 -21.14 11.60 -35.87
CA GLN A 996 -21.55 12.19 -37.16
C GLN A 996 -22.88 12.95 -37.02
N CYS A 997 -23.87 12.37 -36.33
CA CYS A 997 -25.16 13.00 -36.08
C CYS A 997 -24.99 14.28 -35.24
N ALA A 998 -24.24 14.22 -34.14
CA ALA A 998 -23.95 15.39 -33.30
C ALA A 998 -23.29 16.52 -34.11
N TRP A 999 -22.34 16.19 -34.98
CA TRP A 999 -21.67 17.15 -35.84
C TRP A 999 -22.59 17.74 -36.91
N LYS A 1000 -23.34 16.89 -37.63
CA LYS A 1000 -24.31 17.30 -38.66
C LYS A 1000 -25.37 18.25 -38.09
N HIS A 1001 -25.86 17.96 -36.88
CA HIS A 1001 -26.91 18.76 -36.24
C HIS A 1001 -26.40 19.79 -35.22
N LYS A 1002 -25.10 20.13 -35.19
CA LYS A 1002 -24.55 21.15 -34.27
C LYS A 1002 -25.25 22.52 -34.36
N GLY A 1003 -25.84 22.85 -35.51
CA GLY A 1003 -26.67 24.05 -35.69
C GLY A 1003 -27.90 24.11 -34.78
N ALA A 1004 -28.36 22.97 -34.25
CA ALA A 1004 -29.48 22.90 -33.31
C ALA A 1004 -29.26 23.70 -32.01
N ILE A 1005 -27.99 23.95 -31.64
CA ILE A 1005 -27.64 24.82 -30.51
C ILE A 1005 -28.19 26.24 -30.74
N LYS A 1006 -28.06 26.77 -31.97
CA LYS A 1006 -28.56 28.10 -32.34
C LYS A 1006 -30.10 28.16 -32.38
N GLU A 1007 -30.74 27.03 -32.61
CA GLU A 1007 -32.22 26.90 -32.62
C GLU A 1007 -32.82 26.96 -31.20
N ARG A 1008 -31.98 26.96 -30.14
CA ARG A 1008 -32.38 27.02 -28.72
C ARG A 1008 -33.40 25.96 -28.31
N ARG A 1009 -33.39 24.81 -28.99
CA ARG A 1009 -34.21 23.63 -28.66
C ARG A 1009 -33.47 22.75 -27.67
N VAL A 1010 -34.20 21.97 -26.87
CA VAL A 1010 -33.62 21.02 -25.89
C VAL A 1010 -32.62 20.07 -26.54
N ILE A 1011 -32.90 19.61 -27.76
CA ILE A 1011 -31.99 18.69 -28.48
C ILE A 1011 -30.61 19.31 -28.72
N GLY A 1012 -30.54 20.63 -28.96
CA GLY A 1012 -29.29 21.36 -29.15
C GLY A 1012 -28.66 21.85 -27.86
N LEU A 1013 -29.47 22.29 -26.89
CA LEU A 1013 -28.96 22.87 -25.64
C LEU A 1013 -28.59 21.83 -24.57
N LEU A 1014 -29.18 20.64 -24.63
CA LEU A 1014 -29.03 19.61 -23.59
C LEU A 1014 -28.63 18.26 -24.17
N ALA A 1015 -29.36 17.71 -25.14
CA ALA A 1015 -29.14 16.33 -25.58
C ALA A 1015 -27.82 16.13 -26.37
N ILE A 1016 -27.52 16.99 -27.35
CA ILE A 1016 -26.23 16.93 -28.07
C ILE A 1016 -25.04 17.22 -27.13
N PRO A 1017 -25.07 18.25 -26.26
CA PRO A 1017 -24.03 18.44 -25.25
C PRO A 1017 -23.87 17.25 -24.29
N ASP A 1018 -24.96 16.64 -23.80
CA ASP A 1018 -24.89 15.43 -22.96
C ASP A 1018 -24.19 14.28 -23.67
N LEU A 1019 -24.52 14.05 -24.96
CA LEU A 1019 -23.84 13.06 -25.79
C LEU A 1019 -22.34 13.36 -25.92
N VAL A 1020 -21.93 14.60 -26.14
CA VAL A 1020 -20.51 14.98 -26.25
C VAL A 1020 -19.80 14.76 -24.92
N ILE A 1021 -20.37 15.25 -23.82
CA ILE A 1021 -19.76 15.21 -22.48
C ILE A 1021 -19.71 13.77 -21.97
N PHE A 1022 -20.83 13.06 -21.91
CA PHE A 1022 -20.88 11.73 -21.28
C PHE A 1022 -20.67 10.57 -22.25
N GLY A 1023 -20.91 10.77 -23.55
CA GLY A 1023 -20.63 9.77 -24.58
C GLY A 1023 -19.18 9.75 -25.06
N TYR A 1024 -18.45 10.88 -24.97
CA TYR A 1024 -17.05 10.96 -25.43
C TYR A 1024 -16.10 11.49 -24.38
N LEU A 1025 -16.31 12.68 -23.79
CA LEU A 1025 -15.34 13.29 -22.88
C LEU A 1025 -15.16 12.47 -21.58
N PHE A 1026 -16.24 12.03 -20.96
CA PHE A 1026 -16.21 11.28 -19.70
C PHE A 1026 -15.50 9.92 -19.85
N PRO A 1027 -15.78 9.10 -20.90
CA PRO A 1027 -14.97 7.91 -21.22
C PRO A 1027 -13.48 8.18 -21.43
N LEU A 1028 -13.09 9.37 -21.91
CA LEU A 1028 -11.66 9.71 -22.06
C LEU A 1028 -10.98 9.89 -20.71
N LEU A 1029 -11.67 10.52 -19.76
CA LEU A 1029 -11.12 10.89 -18.45
C LEU A 1029 -11.26 9.78 -17.40
N ALA A 1030 -12.29 8.95 -17.50
CA ALA A 1030 -12.63 8.00 -16.44
C ALA A 1030 -11.54 6.95 -16.15
N PRO A 1031 -10.78 6.40 -17.12
CA PRO A 1031 -9.69 5.49 -16.81
C PRO A 1031 -8.55 6.13 -16.01
N ILE A 1032 -8.36 7.44 -16.11
CA ILE A 1032 -7.38 8.15 -15.28
C ILE A 1032 -7.81 8.01 -13.82
N ALA A 1033 -9.06 8.35 -13.49
CA ALA A 1033 -9.61 8.17 -12.14
C ALA A 1033 -9.57 6.70 -11.67
N ASP A 1034 -9.84 5.73 -12.56
CA ASP A 1034 -9.73 4.30 -12.23
C ASP A 1034 -8.28 3.92 -11.83
N ILE A 1035 -7.25 4.47 -12.51
CA ILE A 1035 -5.82 4.26 -12.16
C ILE A 1035 -5.48 4.89 -10.80
N PHE A 1036 -5.95 6.11 -10.52
CA PHE A 1036 -5.74 6.75 -9.21
C PHE A 1036 -6.20 5.88 -8.06
N VAL A 1037 -7.36 5.23 -8.22
CA VAL A 1037 -7.92 4.34 -7.19
C VAL A 1037 -7.11 3.05 -7.05
N VAL A 1038 -6.57 2.51 -8.14
CA VAL A 1038 -5.68 1.34 -8.06
C VAL A 1038 -4.40 1.69 -7.31
N ILE A 1039 -3.81 2.85 -7.58
CA ILE A 1039 -2.62 3.34 -6.85
C ILE A 1039 -2.95 3.54 -5.37
N LEU A 1040 -4.09 4.17 -5.06
CA LEU A 1040 -4.53 4.37 -3.68
C LEU A 1040 -4.76 3.04 -2.95
N LEU A 1041 -5.47 2.10 -3.58
CA LEU A 1041 -5.72 0.78 -3.01
C LEU A 1041 -4.41 0.03 -2.78
N TYR A 1042 -3.47 0.11 -3.72
CA TYR A 1042 -2.14 -0.45 -3.54
C TYR A 1042 -1.41 0.16 -2.34
N ASN A 1043 -1.41 1.49 -2.20
CA ASN A 1043 -0.76 2.18 -1.08
C ASN A 1043 -1.38 1.79 0.27
N VAL A 1044 -2.71 1.74 0.36
CA VAL A 1044 -3.40 1.31 1.58
C VAL A 1044 -3.07 -0.15 1.91
N LEU A 1045 -3.15 -1.06 0.94
CA LEU A 1045 -2.86 -2.47 1.16
C LEU A 1045 -1.38 -2.70 1.50
N ALA A 1046 -0.47 -1.96 0.87
CA ALA A 1046 0.95 -2.00 1.16
C ALA A 1046 1.25 -1.48 2.58
N GLY A 1047 0.63 -0.36 2.99
CA GLY A 1047 0.77 0.19 4.34
C GLY A 1047 0.21 -0.73 5.42
N VAL A 1048 -0.94 -1.38 5.18
CA VAL A 1048 -1.50 -2.42 6.07
C VAL A 1048 -0.56 -3.62 6.18
N TRP A 1049 0.06 -4.01 5.08
CA TRP A 1049 0.99 -5.14 5.07
C TRP A 1049 2.33 -4.83 5.77
N SER A 1050 2.86 -3.61 5.61
CA SER A 1050 4.11 -3.19 6.24
C SER A 1050 3.95 -2.77 7.71
N GLY A 1051 2.71 -2.60 8.18
CA GLY A 1051 2.44 -2.05 9.52
C GLY A 1051 2.67 -0.55 9.63
N GLU A 1052 2.93 0.13 8.51
CA GLU A 1052 3.15 1.58 8.40
C GLU A 1052 1.92 2.28 7.79
N VAL A 1053 0.74 1.89 8.28
CA VAL A 1053 -0.56 2.42 7.82
C VAL A 1053 -0.60 3.94 7.94
N GLY A 1054 0.12 4.52 8.90
CA GLY A 1054 0.17 5.96 9.16
C GLY A 1054 0.73 6.82 8.03
N VAL A 1055 1.63 6.31 7.16
CA VAL A 1055 2.31 7.15 6.14
C VAL A 1055 1.74 6.96 4.72
N ALA A 1056 1.24 5.77 4.42
CA ALA A 1056 0.57 5.50 3.14
C ALA A 1056 -0.86 6.07 3.08
N VAL A 1057 -1.50 6.31 4.23
CA VAL A 1057 -2.85 6.89 4.35
C VAL A 1057 -2.82 8.41 4.50
N THR A 1058 -1.75 9.00 5.01
CA THR A 1058 -1.61 10.47 5.20
C THR A 1058 -1.21 11.23 3.95
N SER A 1059 -0.66 10.55 2.94
CA SER A 1059 -0.22 11.17 1.68
C SER A 1059 -1.32 11.34 0.63
N MET A 1060 -2.51 10.77 0.82
CA MET A 1060 -3.66 10.98 -0.08
C MET A 1060 -4.94 11.25 0.71
N PRO A 1061 -5.65 12.36 0.44
CA PRO A 1061 -6.83 12.73 1.23
C PRO A 1061 -7.94 11.67 1.15
N THR A 1062 -8.33 11.10 2.29
CA THR A 1062 -9.42 10.11 2.39
C THR A 1062 -10.74 10.60 1.80
N HIS A 1063 -10.95 11.92 1.72
CA HIS A 1063 -12.11 12.52 1.07
C HIS A 1063 -12.17 12.22 -0.44
N LEU A 1064 -11.03 12.09 -1.15
CA LEU A 1064 -11.01 11.75 -2.58
C LEU A 1064 -11.51 10.33 -2.83
N LEU A 1065 -11.23 9.40 -1.90
CA LEU A 1065 -11.75 8.03 -1.97
C LEU A 1065 -13.28 8.02 -1.86
N TRP A 1066 -13.83 8.68 -0.85
CA TRP A 1066 -15.28 8.77 -0.66
C TRP A 1066 -15.96 9.52 -1.81
N ALA A 1067 -15.34 10.59 -2.30
CA ALA A 1067 -15.78 11.34 -3.46
C ALA A 1067 -15.84 10.45 -4.72
N TYR A 1068 -14.83 9.61 -4.95
CA TYR A 1068 -14.83 8.66 -6.06
C TYR A 1068 -15.92 7.59 -5.91
N LEU A 1069 -16.06 6.99 -4.72
CA LEU A 1069 -17.03 5.92 -4.46
C LEU A 1069 -18.50 6.39 -4.59
N LEU A 1070 -18.75 7.69 -4.45
CA LEU A 1070 -20.08 8.28 -4.61
C LEU A 1070 -20.72 7.97 -5.97
N LEU A 1071 -19.96 8.07 -7.08
CA LEU A 1071 -20.50 7.81 -8.42
C LEU A 1071 -20.91 6.34 -8.64
N PRO A 1072 -20.05 5.33 -8.36
CA PRO A 1072 -20.46 3.92 -8.38
C PRO A 1072 -21.64 3.61 -7.45
N MET A 1073 -21.70 4.20 -6.25
CA MET A 1073 -22.82 3.98 -5.33
C MET A 1073 -24.12 4.53 -5.92
N LEU A 1074 -24.07 5.72 -6.52
CA LEU A 1074 -25.22 6.30 -7.20
C LEU A 1074 -25.62 5.48 -8.44
N ASP A 1075 -24.65 4.93 -9.19
CA ASP A 1075 -24.86 4.03 -10.33
C ASP A 1075 -25.51 2.71 -9.95
N LEU A 1076 -25.10 2.15 -8.82
CA LEU A 1076 -25.75 1.00 -8.25
C LEU A 1076 -27.20 1.33 -7.85
N ALA A 1077 -27.43 2.48 -7.22
CA ALA A 1077 -28.77 2.91 -6.80
C ALA A 1077 -29.70 3.17 -7.99
N THR A 1078 -29.25 3.87 -9.03
CA THR A 1078 -30.02 4.10 -10.26
C THR A 1078 -30.29 2.79 -10.99
N THR A 1079 -29.31 1.89 -11.06
CA THR A 1079 -29.46 0.57 -11.66
C THR A 1079 -30.48 -0.27 -10.91
N ALA A 1080 -30.42 -0.28 -9.57
CA ALA A 1080 -31.39 -0.98 -8.72
C ALA A 1080 -32.81 -0.42 -8.91
N TYR A 1081 -32.96 0.90 -9.00
CA TYR A 1081 -34.25 1.54 -9.28
C TYR A 1081 -34.77 1.23 -10.69
N ALA A 1082 -33.90 1.26 -11.71
CA ALA A 1082 -34.24 0.91 -13.08
C ALA A 1082 -34.75 -0.54 -13.17
N LEU A 1083 -34.02 -1.50 -12.58
CA LEU A 1083 -34.43 -2.91 -12.52
C LEU A 1083 -35.71 -3.13 -11.70
N LYS A 1084 -35.89 -2.40 -10.59
CA LYS A 1084 -37.11 -2.48 -9.77
C LYS A 1084 -38.35 -1.99 -10.53
N THR A 1085 -38.19 -0.97 -11.37
CA THR A 1085 -39.31 -0.35 -12.09
C THR A 1085 -39.62 -1.00 -13.44
N ASP A 1086 -38.66 -1.73 -14.00
CA ASP A 1086 -38.87 -2.50 -15.22
C ASP A 1086 -39.53 -3.86 -14.92
N ARG A 1087 -40.72 -4.09 -15.47
CA ARG A 1087 -41.54 -5.29 -15.22
C ARG A 1087 -41.00 -6.55 -15.90
N ASP A 1088 -40.19 -6.40 -16.93
CA ASP A 1088 -39.67 -7.54 -17.71
C ASP A 1088 -38.29 -8.00 -17.19
N GLU A 1089 -37.76 -7.38 -16.13
CA GLU A 1089 -36.39 -7.58 -15.64
C GLU A 1089 -36.37 -7.98 -14.16
N SER A 1090 -35.27 -8.59 -13.71
CA SER A 1090 -35.11 -9.09 -12.35
C SER A 1090 -34.02 -8.34 -11.58
N LEU A 1091 -34.25 -8.09 -10.29
CA LEU A 1091 -33.25 -7.47 -9.41
C LEU A 1091 -31.97 -8.31 -9.26
N GLY A 1092 -32.04 -9.62 -9.49
CA GLY A 1092 -30.87 -10.51 -9.49
C GLY A 1092 -29.80 -10.13 -10.53
N MET A 1093 -30.12 -9.31 -11.54
CA MET A 1093 -29.13 -8.77 -12.47
C MET A 1093 -28.14 -7.81 -11.83
N LEU A 1094 -28.42 -7.29 -10.62
CA LEU A 1094 -27.48 -6.47 -9.84
C LEU A 1094 -26.17 -7.20 -9.53
N LEU A 1095 -26.18 -8.54 -9.46
CA LEU A 1095 -24.95 -9.34 -9.29
C LEU A 1095 -23.96 -9.17 -10.44
N LEU A 1096 -24.40 -8.66 -11.60
CA LEU A 1096 -23.54 -8.39 -12.75
C LEU A 1096 -22.88 -7.00 -12.67
N PHE A 1097 -23.27 -6.13 -11.73
CA PHE A 1097 -22.78 -4.76 -11.63
C PHE A 1097 -21.24 -4.68 -11.44
N PRO A 1098 -20.59 -5.50 -10.58
CA PRO A 1098 -19.12 -5.49 -10.50
C PRO A 1098 -18.47 -5.85 -11.84
N PHE A 1099 -19.01 -6.85 -12.54
CA PHE A 1099 -18.49 -7.24 -13.86
C PHE A 1099 -18.71 -6.16 -14.92
N GLN A 1100 -19.83 -5.44 -14.84
CA GLN A 1100 -20.10 -4.29 -15.68
C GLN A 1100 -19.07 -3.18 -15.44
N ARG A 1101 -18.75 -2.86 -14.18
CA ARG A 1101 -17.85 -1.77 -13.81
C ARG A 1101 -16.40 -2.06 -14.18
N PHE A 1102 -15.88 -3.23 -13.80
CA PHE A 1102 -14.44 -3.53 -13.93
C PHE A 1102 -14.05 -4.08 -15.30
N PHE A 1103 -14.96 -4.74 -16.03
CA PHE A 1103 -14.62 -5.39 -17.31
C PHE A 1103 -15.40 -4.81 -18.49
N TYR A 1104 -16.74 -4.80 -18.41
CA TYR A 1104 -17.57 -4.43 -19.56
C TYR A 1104 -17.37 -2.98 -20.01
N ARG A 1105 -17.34 -2.06 -19.04
CA ARG A 1105 -17.20 -0.63 -19.28
C ARG A 1105 -15.86 -0.26 -19.93
N GLN A 1106 -14.80 -1.00 -19.63
CA GLN A 1106 -13.49 -0.82 -20.25
C GLN A 1106 -13.53 -1.11 -21.77
N LEU A 1107 -14.35 -2.09 -22.19
CA LEU A 1107 -14.59 -2.37 -23.61
C LEU A 1107 -15.36 -1.22 -24.30
N LEU A 1108 -16.26 -0.55 -23.58
CA LEU A 1108 -16.99 0.60 -24.09
C LEU A 1108 -16.06 1.81 -24.28
N TYR A 1109 -15.21 2.10 -23.29
CA TYR A 1109 -14.18 3.16 -23.41
C TYR A 1109 -13.27 2.91 -24.60
N PHE A 1110 -12.79 1.68 -24.75
CA PHE A 1110 -11.98 1.27 -25.89
C PHE A 1110 -12.68 1.51 -27.24
N SER A 1111 -14.00 1.30 -27.28
CA SER A 1111 -14.81 1.58 -28.48
C SER A 1111 -14.88 3.08 -28.79
N VAL A 1112 -15.01 3.93 -27.76
CA VAL A 1112 -14.99 5.39 -27.89
C VAL A 1112 -13.63 5.85 -28.42
N TYR A 1113 -12.51 5.37 -27.86
CA TYR A 1113 -11.16 5.70 -28.34
C TYR A 1113 -10.98 5.36 -29.82
N ARG A 1114 -11.40 4.16 -30.23
CA ARG A 1114 -11.35 3.74 -31.63
C ARG A 1114 -12.20 4.64 -32.52
N SER A 1115 -13.38 5.06 -32.06
CA SER A 1115 -14.27 5.94 -32.82
C SER A 1115 -13.65 7.34 -33.03
N LEU A 1116 -13.08 7.93 -31.97
CA LEU A 1116 -12.42 9.23 -32.02
C LEU A 1116 -11.17 9.18 -32.88
N LEU A 1117 -10.34 8.15 -32.74
CA LEU A 1117 -9.16 7.97 -33.59
C LEU A 1117 -9.56 7.88 -35.07
N ARG A 1118 -10.60 7.10 -35.42
CA ARG A 1118 -11.08 7.01 -36.81
C ARG A 1118 -11.66 8.32 -37.34
N ALA A 1119 -12.37 9.06 -36.49
CA ALA A 1119 -12.88 10.38 -36.84
C ALA A 1119 -11.74 11.39 -37.10
N LEU A 1120 -10.69 11.37 -36.27
CA LEU A 1120 -9.53 12.26 -36.38
C LEU A 1120 -8.64 11.90 -37.58
N THR A 1121 -8.40 10.61 -37.84
CA THR A 1121 -7.57 10.14 -38.96
C THR A 1121 -8.29 10.16 -40.30
N GLY A 1122 -9.62 10.26 -40.29
CA GLY A 1122 -10.47 10.20 -41.48
C GLY A 1122 -10.63 8.79 -42.06
N SER A 1123 -10.25 7.74 -41.32
CA SER A 1123 -10.35 6.35 -41.75
C SER A 1123 -11.73 5.78 -41.39
N LEU A 1124 -12.75 6.08 -42.21
CA LEU A 1124 -14.06 5.45 -42.08
C LEU A 1124 -13.96 3.96 -42.42
N ALA A 1125 -14.68 3.12 -41.66
CA ALA A 1125 -14.68 1.68 -41.87
C ALA A 1125 -15.37 1.34 -43.20
N GLU A 1126 -14.73 0.54 -44.05
CA GLU A 1126 -15.48 -0.31 -44.97
C GLU A 1126 -16.20 -1.42 -44.18
N TRP A 1127 -17.39 -1.78 -44.64
CA TRP A 1127 -18.38 -2.58 -43.93
C TRP A 1127 -17.88 -4.01 -43.63
N GLY A 1128 -17.97 -4.43 -42.36
CA GLY A 1128 -17.64 -5.80 -41.92
C GLY A 1128 -18.90 -6.64 -41.72
N ARG A 1129 -18.94 -7.85 -42.30
CA ARG A 1129 -20.08 -8.78 -42.22
C ARG A 1129 -20.24 -9.34 -40.79
N MET A 1130 -21.47 -9.34 -40.26
CA MET A 1130 -21.82 -10.06 -39.01
C MET A 1130 -22.56 -11.36 -39.36
N LYS A 1131 -22.13 -12.49 -38.78
CA LYS A 1131 -22.80 -13.79 -38.93
C LYS A 1131 -23.90 -13.90 -37.85
N ARG A 1132 -25.16 -14.08 -38.26
CA ARG A 1132 -26.34 -14.26 -37.38
C ARG A 1132 -26.58 -15.73 -37.10
N PHE A 1133 -27.06 -16.07 -35.90
CA PHE A 1133 -27.20 -17.47 -35.45
C PHE A 1133 -28.66 -17.92 -35.26
N GLY A 1134 -29.65 -17.01 -35.33
CA GLY A 1134 -31.09 -17.38 -35.29
C GLY A 1134 -31.61 -17.88 -33.94
N THR A 1135 -30.90 -17.59 -32.85
CA THR A 1135 -31.11 -18.20 -31.51
C THR A 1135 -32.17 -17.55 -30.63
N ASN A 1136 -32.90 -16.54 -31.12
CA ASN A 1136 -34.06 -15.97 -30.42
C ASN A 1136 -35.19 -17.02 -30.39
N GLY A 1137 -35.53 -17.48 -29.20
CA GLY A 1137 -36.62 -18.43 -28.96
C GLY A 1137 -37.27 -18.08 -27.63
N ILE A 1138 -38.27 -17.19 -27.69
CA ILE A 1138 -39.08 -16.84 -26.51
C ILE A 1138 -40.59 -16.91 -26.84
N LEU A 1139 -41.01 -16.74 -28.10
CA LEU A 1139 -42.44 -16.61 -28.45
C LEU A 1139 -43.06 -17.81 -29.21
N VAL A 1140 -42.32 -18.87 -29.56
CA VAL A 1140 -42.84 -19.99 -30.39
C VAL A 1140 -42.91 -21.34 -29.66
N GLU A 1141 -42.59 -21.42 -28.36
CA GLU A 1141 -42.75 -22.68 -27.59
C GLU A 1141 -44.14 -22.85 -26.94
N ALA A 1142 -45.10 -21.97 -27.23
CA ALA A 1142 -46.48 -22.09 -26.76
C ALA A 1142 -47.48 -22.12 -27.94
N THR A 1143 -47.43 -23.18 -28.74
CA THR A 1143 -48.57 -23.69 -29.52
C THR A 1143 -48.50 -25.19 -29.58
#